data_AF-A0A819AX37-F1
#
_entry.id   AF-A0A819AX37-F1
#
_cell.length_a   1.000
_cell.length_b   1.000
_cell.length_c   1.000
_cell.angle_alpha   90.00
_cell.angle_beta   90.00
_cell.angle_gamma   90.00
#
_symmetry.space_group_name_H-M   'P 1'
#
loop_
_entity.id
_entity.type
_entity.pdbx_description
1 polymer ?
#
loop_
_entity_poly.entity_id
_entity_poly.type
_entity_poly.pdbx_seq_one_letter_code
_entity_poly.pdbx_strand_id
1 'polypeptide(L)'
;MGKGGHNTFIKSNDNQQSDLTSLSTLPHRLPTLSEIKLKIPSHCFRPTVRQSMSYVIKDIIYVILTFIVMYQIQNIFKYGFLFFPIYWCIQGTLYTSLFVLGHDCGHGSFSSYQLLNDIIGTILHTWILAPYYTWKLTHNKHHKNTCNIDKDEIFYPQRGIYYEPSLLDDILFWFPGIGWFYYLINGYAPRTINHFNPFESLFYSRHFIGACSSLGTYLGMCYLMYLYASSFGFINLLVYHLIPVFIFACYMVIITMLHHTEIDIPWYADSEWNNVKGQLSTIDRNYGYVHSVLHSIGTHQIHHLFTKVPHYHLEEATIHFRKAFPDLVRCNDESILFAFTRMFKIFLQQRSIEDDVLVFTYTEDDKTKILLYIAMGFSAWGDRMWNFSVGIYFISLNPTNLLSVALNGIALNLAVILFATAIGDWIDRNPRLSTLRKSLYFQNLSVAVMAVLVVIALYYQSSLPQYWMIIIQGFLIGIGMIATLSSVACKVSISKDWVVALYGSNRQNLANTNATLRRIDLISNVLAPILTGAIMAFTSRWLSAVLIAGWNVVSLGFELFLYTRVYHLAEDVLANKVSVNKSNEELTEKKKGPLRQFFTSLQGLETYASLSVFLPGLSLALLYMTVLSFDSVTRAYVIEQGLSEAFLGLLNGLGSILGIIGTIAYPFFVKCTGLVRTGIIGFWSEFSMIILCLISLFVYGTSFGPFQHLTIGSCQYYEILTKNNSTTTLIPYQCSNSKLSVLLLVIGITLNRFGLWIADLTVNQLQQERVPEKIRGRIGGTQHSLNQFFDLLRYVLIIFLPRMQQFGYHVCLSVLSVFTASLIYTIWSCSSASHLVPPAADIEMTETNVDLAQHYEVQLGEKLDYVDEDDNKI
;
A
#
# COMPACT_ATOMS: atom_id res chain seq x y z
N MET A 1 20.44 10.41 -15.66
CA MET A 1 20.13 11.79 -15.24
C MET A 1 18.73 11.75 -14.65
N GLY A 2 18.64 11.79 -13.33
CA GLY A 2 17.38 11.59 -12.59
C GLY A 2 16.83 12.92 -12.12
N LYS A 3 15.52 13.10 -12.24
CA LYS A 3 14.76 14.12 -11.50
C LYS A 3 13.78 13.37 -10.60
N GLY A 4 13.86 13.66 -9.31
CA GLY A 4 12.96 13.12 -8.30
C GLY A 4 11.54 13.64 -8.52
N GLY A 5 10.56 12.76 -8.38
CA GLY A 5 9.14 13.10 -8.41
C GLY A 5 8.78 13.91 -7.18
N HIS A 6 8.57 15.21 -7.35
CA HIS A 6 7.82 16.04 -6.43
C HIS A 6 6.36 16.07 -6.90
N ASN A 7 5.42 15.97 -5.96
CA ASN A 7 4.09 16.50 -6.17
C ASN A 7 4.22 18.03 -6.27
N THR A 8 4.26 18.57 -7.49
CA THR A 8 4.16 20.02 -7.70
C THR A 8 2.71 20.47 -7.50
N PHE A 9 2.34 20.76 -6.25
CA PHE A 9 1.25 21.67 -5.95
C PHE A 9 1.80 23.09 -6.08
N ILE A 10 1.57 23.73 -7.22
CA ILE A 10 1.95 25.13 -7.41
C ILE A 10 0.88 26.00 -6.74
N LYS A 11 1.18 26.49 -5.53
CA LYS A 11 0.62 27.77 -5.05
C LYS A 11 1.50 28.88 -5.62
N SER A 12 0.88 29.87 -6.24
CA SER A 12 1.55 31.03 -6.84
C SER A 12 2.38 31.78 -5.79
N ASN A 13 3.69 31.85 -5.97
CA ASN A 13 4.53 32.92 -5.46
C ASN A 13 5.72 33.13 -6.40
N ASP A 14 5.90 34.38 -6.80
CA ASP A 14 6.90 34.84 -7.74
C ASP A 14 8.34 34.70 -7.20
N ASN A 15 9.27 34.57 -8.15
CA ASN A 15 10.73 34.69 -8.04
C ASN A 15 11.52 33.49 -7.49
N GLN A 16 11.82 32.53 -8.38
CA GLN A 16 13.20 32.10 -8.68
C GLN A 16 13.19 31.08 -9.84
N GLN A 17 13.52 31.56 -11.03
CA GLN A 17 13.45 30.82 -12.29
C GLN A 17 14.84 30.80 -12.93
N SER A 18 15.63 29.77 -12.63
CA SER A 18 16.68 29.28 -13.54
C SER A 18 17.28 27.99 -13.01
N ASP A 19 17.34 26.99 -13.88
CA ASP A 19 18.15 25.77 -13.78
C ASP A 19 17.59 24.62 -12.94
N LEU A 20 16.55 23.93 -13.48
CA LEU A 20 16.40 22.45 -13.50
C LEU A 20 15.03 21.95 -14.05
N THR A 21 14.29 22.73 -14.83
CA THR A 21 12.96 22.40 -15.42
C THR A 21 13.05 22.00 -16.90
N SER A 22 13.37 20.76 -17.24
CA SER A 22 13.62 20.37 -18.63
C SER A 22 12.95 19.07 -19.10
N LEU A 23 11.86 18.64 -18.45
CA LEU A 23 11.04 17.55 -19.01
C LEU A 23 9.56 17.56 -18.58
N SER A 24 9.14 18.42 -17.64
CA SER A 24 7.80 18.36 -17.04
C SER A 24 6.88 19.54 -17.37
N THR A 25 7.32 20.55 -18.12
CA THR A 25 6.49 21.70 -18.46
C THR A 25 6.57 22.00 -19.96
N LEU A 26 5.40 22.03 -20.60
CA LEU A 26 5.27 22.56 -21.96
C LEU A 26 5.94 23.96 -22.03
N PRO A 27 6.62 24.32 -23.13
CA PRO A 27 7.31 25.60 -23.23
C PRO A 27 6.34 26.78 -23.00
N HIS A 28 6.85 27.85 -22.37
CA HIS A 28 6.09 29.05 -21.96
C HIS A 28 5.23 29.66 -23.06
N ARG A 29 5.65 29.50 -24.32
CA ARG A 29 4.83 29.85 -25.50
C ARG A 29 4.62 28.62 -26.37
N LEU A 30 3.41 28.07 -26.31
CA LEU A 30 2.97 27.01 -27.21
C LEU A 30 2.60 27.59 -28.58
N PRO A 31 2.89 26.87 -29.68
CA PRO A 31 2.42 27.26 -31.00
C PRO A 31 0.91 27.13 -31.11
N THR A 32 0.28 27.99 -31.89
CA THR A 32 -1.14 27.86 -32.24
C THR A 32 -1.36 26.68 -33.19
N LEU A 33 -2.58 26.12 -33.24
CA LEU A 33 -2.92 25.07 -34.21
C LEU A 33 -2.62 25.48 -35.66
N SER A 34 -2.82 26.76 -36.00
CA SER A 34 -2.50 27.30 -37.33
C SER A 34 -1.00 27.25 -37.63
N GLU A 35 -0.15 27.60 -36.67
CA GLU A 35 1.31 27.54 -36.82
C GLU A 35 1.80 26.10 -36.99
N ILE A 36 1.22 25.15 -36.25
CA ILE A 36 1.52 23.73 -36.40
C ILE A 36 1.07 23.24 -37.78
N LYS A 37 -0.15 23.58 -38.19
CA LYS A 37 -0.73 23.17 -39.47
C LYS A 37 0.10 23.63 -40.68
N LEU A 38 0.68 24.83 -40.63
CA LEU A 38 1.52 25.38 -41.71
C LEU A 38 2.81 24.57 -41.93
N LYS A 39 3.24 23.77 -40.95
CA LYS A 39 4.43 22.90 -41.07
C LYS A 39 4.12 21.53 -41.65
N ILE A 40 2.84 21.16 -41.74
CA ILE A 40 2.38 19.89 -42.29
C ILE A 40 1.96 20.10 -43.75
N PRO A 41 2.36 19.22 -44.69
CA PRO A 41 1.96 19.35 -46.09
C PRO A 41 0.44 19.40 -46.27
N SER A 42 -0.03 20.30 -47.14
CA SER A 42 -1.47 20.53 -47.31
C SER A 42 -2.22 19.32 -47.89
N HIS A 43 -1.54 18.42 -48.61
CA HIS A 43 -2.14 17.18 -49.13
C HIS A 43 -2.48 16.19 -48.02
N CYS A 44 -1.76 16.21 -46.88
CA CYS A 44 -2.08 15.37 -45.74
C CYS A 44 -3.47 15.64 -45.16
N PHE A 45 -4.10 16.79 -45.45
CA PHE A 45 -5.45 17.14 -44.99
C PHE A 45 -6.55 16.87 -46.04
N ARG A 46 -6.20 16.29 -47.19
CA ARG A 46 -7.11 16.10 -48.33
C ARG A 46 -7.41 14.62 -48.54
N PRO A 47 -8.49 14.09 -47.96
CA PRO A 47 -8.82 12.70 -48.17
C PRO A 47 -9.36 12.44 -49.58
N THR A 48 -9.02 11.29 -50.14
CA THR A 48 -9.57 10.84 -51.42
C THR A 48 -10.44 9.60 -51.24
N VAL A 49 -11.67 9.66 -51.75
CA VAL A 49 -12.63 8.53 -51.65
C VAL A 49 -12.02 7.24 -52.20
N ARG A 50 -11.30 7.33 -53.33
CA ARG A 50 -10.65 6.18 -53.96
C ARG A 50 -9.67 5.49 -53.01
N GLN A 51 -8.80 6.26 -52.34
CA GLN A 51 -7.79 5.70 -51.44
C GLN A 51 -8.44 5.14 -50.18
N SER A 52 -9.33 5.89 -49.54
CA SER A 52 -10.06 5.43 -48.35
C SER A 52 -10.87 4.15 -48.60
N MET A 53 -11.59 4.08 -49.73
CA MET A 53 -12.32 2.86 -50.13
C MET A 53 -11.39 1.70 -50.49
N SER A 54 -10.18 1.96 -51.01
CA SER A 54 -9.22 0.89 -51.28
C SER A 54 -8.77 0.17 -50.00
N TYR A 55 -8.64 0.91 -48.88
CA TYR A 55 -8.38 0.32 -47.56
C TYR A 55 -9.57 -0.49 -47.04
N VAL A 56 -10.81 -0.01 -47.22
CA VAL A 56 -12.01 -0.78 -46.88
C VAL A 56 -12.03 -2.12 -47.61
N ILE A 57 -11.81 -2.10 -48.92
CA ILE A 57 -11.79 -3.34 -49.74
C ILE A 57 -10.66 -4.25 -49.29
N LYS A 58 -9.46 -3.72 -49.09
CA LYS A 58 -8.28 -4.47 -48.64
C LYS A 58 -8.55 -5.17 -47.30
N ASP A 59 -9.07 -4.45 -46.31
CA ASP A 59 -9.30 -5.00 -44.97
C ASP A 59 -10.43 -6.03 -44.97
N ILE A 60 -11.51 -5.81 -45.73
CA ILE A 60 -12.57 -6.79 -45.92
C ILE A 60 -12.02 -8.07 -46.58
N ILE A 61 -11.17 -7.94 -47.60
CA ILE A 61 -10.52 -9.10 -48.24
C ILE A 61 -9.68 -9.86 -47.22
N TYR A 62 -8.90 -9.16 -46.39
CA TYR A 62 -8.11 -9.82 -45.35
C TYR A 62 -8.97 -10.54 -44.32
N VAL A 63 -10.03 -9.89 -43.82
CA VAL A 63 -11.01 -10.49 -42.89
C VAL A 63 -11.66 -11.75 -43.45
N ILE A 64 -12.02 -11.74 -44.74
CA ILE A 64 -12.61 -12.90 -45.42
C ILE A 64 -11.56 -13.99 -45.65
N LEU A 65 -10.36 -13.63 -46.09
CA LEU A 65 -9.29 -14.57 -46.40
C LEU A 65 -8.85 -15.34 -45.15
N THR A 66 -8.65 -14.65 -44.02
CA THR A 66 -8.28 -15.29 -42.75
C THR A 66 -9.37 -16.21 -42.24
N PHE A 67 -10.65 -15.85 -42.40
CA PHE A 67 -11.78 -16.73 -42.12
C PHE A 67 -11.74 -17.99 -42.99
N ILE A 68 -11.58 -17.85 -44.32
CA ILE A 68 -11.49 -18.97 -45.26
C ILE A 68 -10.32 -19.88 -44.89
N VAL A 69 -9.14 -19.31 -44.62
CA VAL A 69 -7.95 -20.08 -44.24
C VAL A 69 -8.21 -20.87 -42.96
N MET A 70 -8.76 -20.25 -41.92
CA MET A 70 -9.07 -20.94 -40.67
C MET A 70 -10.12 -22.05 -40.88
N TYR A 71 -11.16 -21.77 -41.69
CA TYR A 71 -12.18 -22.76 -42.04
C TYR A 71 -11.59 -23.96 -42.78
N GLN A 72 -10.67 -23.74 -43.73
CA GLN A 72 -9.97 -24.82 -44.42
C GLN A 72 -9.04 -25.60 -43.49
N ILE A 73 -8.31 -24.93 -42.58
CA ILE A 73 -7.47 -25.60 -41.57
C ILE A 73 -8.31 -26.54 -40.71
N GLN A 74 -9.49 -26.08 -40.27
CA GLN A 74 -10.41 -26.88 -39.46
C GLN A 74 -10.92 -28.13 -40.21
N ASN A 75 -11.13 -28.02 -41.53
CA ASN A 75 -11.62 -29.13 -42.35
C ASN A 75 -10.50 -30.12 -42.77
N ILE A 76 -9.28 -29.64 -42.98
CA ILE A 76 -8.15 -30.45 -43.45
C ILE A 76 -7.47 -31.17 -42.28
N PHE A 77 -7.24 -30.48 -41.16
CA PHE A 77 -6.48 -31.02 -40.05
C PHE A 77 -7.41 -31.51 -38.93
N LYS A 78 -7.23 -32.77 -38.52
CA LYS A 78 -7.97 -33.40 -37.39
C LYS A 78 -7.91 -32.58 -36.10
N TYR A 79 -6.80 -31.88 -35.85
CA TYR A 79 -6.59 -31.01 -34.69
C TYR A 79 -6.55 -29.52 -35.07
N GLY A 80 -7.25 -29.12 -36.16
CA GLY A 80 -7.29 -27.76 -36.66
C GLY A 80 -7.74 -26.73 -35.62
N PHE A 81 -8.51 -27.14 -34.62
CA PHE A 81 -8.99 -26.25 -33.55
C PHE A 81 -7.85 -25.65 -32.71
N LEU A 82 -6.66 -26.25 -32.71
CA LEU A 82 -5.48 -25.71 -32.03
C LEU A 82 -4.99 -24.39 -32.64
N PHE A 83 -5.39 -24.05 -33.87
CA PHE A 83 -5.02 -22.82 -34.55
C PHE A 83 -5.97 -21.64 -34.26
N PHE A 84 -7.09 -21.87 -33.57
CA PHE A 84 -8.04 -20.81 -33.23
C PHE A 84 -7.42 -19.63 -32.46
N PRO A 85 -6.53 -19.82 -31.46
CA PRO A 85 -5.91 -18.69 -30.78
C PRO A 85 -5.14 -17.75 -31.72
N ILE A 86 -4.41 -18.30 -32.69
CA ILE A 86 -3.69 -17.51 -33.70
C ILE A 86 -4.69 -16.77 -34.59
N TYR A 87 -5.74 -17.47 -35.04
CA TYR A 87 -6.81 -16.86 -35.82
C TYR A 87 -7.50 -15.72 -35.04
N TRP A 88 -7.81 -15.89 -33.76
CA TRP A 88 -8.45 -14.86 -32.93
C TRP A 88 -7.61 -13.60 -32.82
N CYS A 89 -6.29 -13.74 -32.59
CA CYS A 89 -5.37 -12.61 -32.55
C CYS A 89 -5.31 -11.87 -33.89
N ILE A 90 -5.19 -12.59 -35.01
CA ILE A 90 -5.13 -11.97 -36.34
C ILE A 90 -6.46 -11.32 -36.69
N GLN A 91 -7.57 -12.06 -36.58
CA GLN A 91 -8.90 -11.59 -36.94
C GLN A 91 -9.33 -10.39 -36.08
N GLY A 92 -9.08 -10.43 -34.77
CA GLY A 92 -9.38 -9.31 -33.88
C GLY A 92 -8.53 -8.07 -34.16
N THR A 93 -7.28 -8.26 -34.57
CA THR A 93 -6.43 -7.14 -35.03
C THR A 93 -6.99 -6.52 -36.31
N LEU A 94 -7.44 -7.33 -37.28
CA LEU A 94 -8.10 -6.85 -38.50
C LEU A 94 -9.43 -6.15 -38.22
N TYR A 95 -10.20 -6.60 -37.22
CA TYR A 95 -11.41 -5.89 -36.76
C TYR A 95 -11.09 -4.53 -36.15
N THR A 96 -9.92 -4.40 -35.52
CA THR A 96 -9.42 -3.09 -35.06
C THR A 96 -9.10 -2.18 -36.25
N SER A 97 -8.58 -2.71 -37.36
CA SER A 97 -8.42 -1.96 -38.62
C SER A 97 -9.76 -1.43 -39.16
N LEU A 98 -10.81 -2.27 -39.17
CA LEU A 98 -12.16 -1.84 -39.56
C LEU A 98 -12.70 -0.73 -38.65
N PHE A 99 -12.42 -0.82 -37.34
CA PHE A 99 -12.78 0.23 -36.41
C PHE A 99 -12.11 1.55 -36.76
N VAL A 100 -10.80 1.55 -37.06
CA VAL A 100 -10.04 2.76 -37.40
C VAL A 100 -10.58 3.40 -38.69
N LEU A 101 -10.99 2.60 -39.68
CA LEU A 101 -11.65 3.13 -40.89
C LEU A 101 -13.00 3.79 -40.57
N GLY A 102 -13.83 3.16 -39.72
CA GLY A 102 -15.07 3.79 -39.27
C GLY A 102 -14.83 5.00 -38.34
N HIS A 103 -13.73 5.02 -37.59
CA HIS A 103 -13.29 6.16 -36.80
C HIS A 103 -12.93 7.36 -37.70
N ASP A 104 -12.22 7.13 -38.81
CA ASP A 104 -11.94 8.15 -39.82
C ASP A 104 -13.22 8.70 -40.46
N CYS A 105 -14.23 7.84 -40.68
CA CYS A 105 -15.56 8.28 -41.08
C CYS A 105 -16.19 9.22 -40.03
N GLY A 106 -16.04 8.88 -38.75
CA GLY A 106 -16.55 9.66 -37.62
C GLY A 106 -15.96 11.08 -37.54
N HIS A 107 -14.69 11.23 -37.90
CA HIS A 107 -14.00 12.53 -37.97
C HIS A 107 -14.16 13.28 -39.29
N GLY A 108 -14.69 12.60 -40.31
CA GLY A 108 -14.74 13.12 -41.67
C GLY A 108 -13.38 13.17 -42.36
N SER A 109 -12.38 12.44 -41.85
CA SER A 109 -11.09 12.24 -42.51
C SER A 109 -11.17 11.12 -43.56
N PHE A 110 -12.18 10.25 -43.53
CA PHE A 110 -12.36 9.24 -44.59
C PHE A 110 -12.70 9.85 -45.95
N SER A 111 -13.61 10.83 -45.98
CA SER A 111 -13.97 11.59 -47.18
C SER A 111 -14.59 12.94 -46.83
N SER A 112 -14.66 13.86 -47.80
CA SER A 112 -15.37 15.13 -47.66
C SER A 112 -16.91 15.01 -47.64
N TYR A 113 -17.46 13.81 -47.92
CA TYR A 113 -18.91 13.58 -48.02
C TYR A 113 -19.43 12.95 -46.74
N GLN A 114 -20.10 13.75 -45.90
CA GLN A 114 -20.56 13.29 -44.58
C GLN A 114 -21.51 12.09 -44.65
N LEU A 115 -22.42 12.06 -45.65
CA LEU A 115 -23.35 10.94 -45.83
C LEU A 115 -22.60 9.64 -46.17
N LEU A 116 -21.57 9.70 -47.02
CA LEU A 116 -20.75 8.54 -47.35
C LEU A 116 -20.04 8.02 -46.10
N ASN A 117 -19.46 8.93 -45.31
CA ASN A 117 -18.79 8.58 -44.06
C ASN A 117 -19.78 7.90 -43.10
N ASP A 118 -20.99 8.44 -42.95
CA ASP A 118 -21.96 7.87 -42.02
C ASP A 118 -22.49 6.50 -42.47
N ILE A 119 -22.64 6.28 -43.78
CA ILE A 119 -23.00 4.97 -44.34
C ILE A 119 -21.88 3.95 -44.11
N ILE A 120 -20.66 4.26 -44.56
CA ILE A 120 -19.52 3.33 -44.48
C ILE A 120 -19.15 3.08 -43.01
N GLY A 121 -19.09 4.13 -42.19
CA GLY A 121 -18.83 4.02 -40.76
C GLY A 121 -19.84 3.13 -40.04
N THR A 122 -21.14 3.30 -40.34
CA THR A 122 -22.18 2.43 -39.78
C THR A 122 -21.98 0.97 -40.18
N ILE A 123 -21.74 0.68 -41.46
CA ILE A 123 -21.53 -0.70 -41.94
C ILE A 123 -20.34 -1.36 -41.23
N LEU A 124 -19.20 -0.68 -41.17
CA LEU A 124 -17.97 -1.23 -40.60
C LEU A 124 -18.07 -1.45 -39.09
N HIS A 125 -18.63 -0.48 -38.35
CA HIS A 125 -18.76 -0.56 -36.90
C HIS A 125 -19.86 -1.55 -36.47
N THR A 126 -20.96 -1.65 -37.23
CA THR A 126 -22.00 -2.65 -36.97
C THR A 126 -21.44 -4.08 -37.05
N TRP A 127 -20.52 -4.37 -37.98
CA TRP A 127 -19.89 -5.69 -38.08
C TRP A 127 -19.12 -6.10 -36.81
N ILE A 128 -18.52 -5.14 -36.12
CA ILE A 128 -17.72 -5.35 -34.90
C ILE A 128 -18.47 -5.02 -33.61
N LEU A 129 -19.81 -4.91 -33.69
CA LEU A 129 -20.69 -4.61 -32.56
C LEU A 129 -20.37 -3.28 -31.85
N ALA A 130 -20.05 -2.24 -32.63
CA ALA A 130 -19.95 -0.87 -32.16
C ALA A 130 -21.11 -0.02 -32.70
N PRO A 131 -21.88 0.70 -31.87
CA PRO A 131 -22.94 1.60 -32.34
C PRO A 131 -22.32 2.90 -32.89
N TYR A 132 -22.02 2.91 -34.19
CA TYR A 132 -21.27 3.98 -34.88
C TYR A 132 -21.70 5.40 -34.52
N TYR A 133 -22.98 5.74 -34.67
CA TYR A 133 -23.40 7.15 -34.61
C TYR A 133 -23.37 7.70 -33.19
N THR A 134 -23.77 6.91 -32.18
CA THR A 134 -23.70 7.33 -30.78
C THR A 134 -22.24 7.37 -30.29
N TRP A 135 -21.43 6.37 -30.66
CA TRP A 135 -19.99 6.35 -30.36
C TRP A 135 -19.24 7.51 -31.05
N LYS A 136 -19.56 7.85 -32.30
CA LYS A 136 -18.98 8.99 -33.02
C LYS A 136 -19.16 10.30 -32.24
N LEU A 137 -20.31 10.49 -31.60
CA LEU A 137 -20.60 11.72 -30.87
C LEU A 137 -19.84 11.80 -29.54
N THR A 138 -19.79 10.71 -28.77
CA THR A 138 -19.01 10.64 -27.53
C THR A 138 -17.51 10.74 -27.81
N HIS A 139 -17.02 10.08 -28.85
CA HIS A 139 -15.62 10.19 -29.29
C HIS A 139 -15.26 11.63 -29.70
N ASN A 140 -16.12 12.30 -30.46
CA ASN A 140 -15.92 13.70 -30.82
C ASN A 140 -15.95 14.64 -29.60
N LYS A 141 -16.68 14.28 -28.53
CA LYS A 141 -16.66 15.02 -27.26
C LYS A 141 -15.34 14.83 -26.52
N HIS A 142 -14.80 13.61 -26.51
CA HIS A 142 -13.47 13.31 -25.96
C HIS A 142 -12.36 14.10 -26.68
N HIS A 143 -12.32 14.10 -28.02
CA HIS A 143 -11.34 14.87 -28.82
C HIS A 143 -11.38 16.39 -28.57
N LYS A 144 -12.54 16.93 -28.18
CA LYS A 144 -12.68 18.35 -27.84
C LYS A 144 -12.15 18.69 -26.44
N ASN A 145 -12.09 17.71 -25.54
CA ASN A 145 -11.82 17.90 -24.12
C ASN A 145 -10.61 17.09 -23.64
N THR A 146 -9.76 16.62 -24.55
CA THR A 146 -8.65 15.72 -24.23
C THR A 146 -7.79 16.25 -23.10
N CYS A 147 -7.55 15.41 -22.09
CA CYS A 147 -6.76 15.73 -20.90
C CYS A 147 -7.31 16.90 -20.06
N ASN A 148 -8.61 17.19 -20.15
CA ASN A 148 -9.33 18.10 -19.25
C ASN A 148 -9.94 17.30 -18.09
N ILE A 149 -9.52 17.56 -16.86
CA ILE A 149 -10.01 16.90 -15.64
C ILE A 149 -11.54 17.07 -15.52
N ASP A 150 -12.05 18.25 -15.84
CA ASP A 150 -13.43 18.66 -15.58
C ASP A 150 -14.40 18.32 -16.73
N LYS A 151 -13.89 17.94 -17.90
CA LYS A 151 -14.73 17.67 -19.10
C LYS A 151 -14.46 16.37 -19.87
N ASP A 152 -13.28 15.76 -19.77
CA ASP A 152 -12.98 14.49 -20.47
C ASP A 152 -13.78 13.31 -19.88
N GLU A 153 -14.06 12.27 -20.65
CA GLU A 153 -14.97 11.19 -20.23
C GLU A 153 -14.28 9.85 -20.06
N ILE A 154 -13.03 9.71 -20.51
CA ILE A 154 -12.38 8.41 -20.63
C ILE A 154 -11.02 8.43 -19.91
N PHE A 155 -10.77 7.44 -19.04
CA PHE A 155 -9.52 7.25 -18.29
C PHE A 155 -8.95 8.52 -17.62
N TYR A 156 -9.82 9.38 -17.10
CA TYR A 156 -9.46 10.66 -16.50
C TYR A 156 -9.34 10.60 -14.96
N PRO A 157 -8.51 11.46 -14.34
CA PRO A 157 -8.48 11.66 -12.89
C PRO A 157 -9.79 12.28 -12.38
N GLN A 158 -10.28 11.80 -11.24
CA GLN A 158 -11.59 12.09 -10.68
C GLN A 158 -11.47 12.85 -9.36
N ARG A 159 -12.12 14.02 -9.28
CA ARG A 159 -12.18 14.87 -8.07
C ARG A 159 -13.13 14.29 -7.02
N GLY A 160 -12.77 14.40 -5.75
CA GLY A 160 -13.69 14.23 -4.60
C GLY A 160 -14.24 12.82 -4.36
N ILE A 161 -13.97 11.87 -5.26
CA ILE A 161 -14.46 10.49 -5.22
C ILE A 161 -13.25 9.58 -5.02
N TYR A 162 -13.14 9.00 -3.82
CA TYR A 162 -12.19 7.92 -3.62
C TYR A 162 -12.77 6.61 -4.15
N TYR A 163 -12.07 6.01 -5.09
CA TYR A 163 -12.45 4.74 -5.69
C TYR A 163 -11.50 3.64 -5.19
N GLU A 164 -11.99 2.73 -4.35
CA GLU A 164 -11.23 1.52 -4.01
C GLU A 164 -11.23 0.55 -5.19
N PRO A 165 -10.08 -0.02 -5.57
CA PRO A 165 -10.03 -1.09 -6.57
C PRO A 165 -11.06 -2.17 -6.21
N SER A 166 -12.05 -2.32 -7.09
CA SER A 166 -13.14 -3.27 -6.92
C SER A 166 -12.81 -4.58 -7.64
N LEU A 167 -13.55 -5.65 -7.32
CA LEU A 167 -13.48 -6.89 -8.11
C LEU A 167 -13.76 -6.63 -9.60
N LEU A 168 -14.60 -5.63 -9.91
CA LEU A 168 -14.85 -5.24 -11.29
C LEU A 168 -13.58 -4.65 -11.93
N ASP A 169 -12.82 -3.80 -11.24
CA ASP A 169 -11.55 -3.27 -11.76
C ASP A 169 -10.53 -4.39 -12.04
N ASP A 170 -10.46 -5.41 -11.18
CA ASP A 170 -9.61 -6.58 -11.40
C ASP A 170 -10.05 -7.38 -12.64
N ILE A 171 -11.36 -7.55 -12.85
CA ILE A 171 -11.91 -8.20 -14.05
C ILE A 171 -11.58 -7.38 -15.30
N LEU A 172 -11.76 -6.06 -15.24
CA LEU A 172 -11.48 -5.15 -16.37
C LEU A 172 -9.97 -5.09 -16.69
N PHE A 173 -9.11 -5.29 -15.70
CA PHE A 173 -7.66 -5.39 -15.89
C PHE A 173 -7.26 -6.66 -16.68
N TRP A 174 -7.76 -7.83 -16.27
CA TRP A 174 -7.42 -9.11 -16.91
C TRP A 174 -8.18 -9.35 -18.22
N PHE A 175 -9.36 -8.76 -18.36
CA PHE A 175 -10.26 -8.92 -19.51
C PHE A 175 -10.72 -7.54 -20.04
N PRO A 176 -9.81 -6.71 -20.58
CA PRO A 176 -10.12 -5.34 -20.99
C PRO A 176 -11.23 -5.24 -22.04
N GLY A 177 -11.46 -6.28 -22.85
CA GLY A 177 -12.60 -6.35 -23.78
C GLY A 177 -13.97 -6.23 -23.09
N ILE A 178 -14.11 -6.69 -21.83
CA ILE A 178 -15.32 -6.47 -21.03
C ILE A 178 -15.50 -4.97 -20.76
N GLY A 179 -14.40 -4.24 -20.54
CA GLY A 179 -14.41 -2.80 -20.28
C GLY A 179 -14.98 -1.98 -21.43
N TRP A 180 -14.71 -2.38 -22.68
CA TRP A 180 -15.31 -1.78 -23.86
C TRP A 180 -16.83 -1.91 -23.87
N PHE A 181 -17.37 -3.12 -23.67
CA PHE A 181 -18.82 -3.32 -23.63
C PHE A 181 -19.47 -2.66 -22.42
N TYR A 182 -18.78 -2.67 -21.27
CA TYR A 182 -19.20 -1.94 -20.08
C TYR A 182 -19.31 -0.44 -20.35
N TYR A 183 -18.32 0.15 -21.02
CA TYR A 183 -18.32 1.55 -21.44
C TYR A 183 -19.50 1.87 -22.37
N LEU A 184 -19.81 1.00 -23.34
CA LEU A 184 -20.94 1.24 -24.24
C LEU A 184 -22.29 1.28 -23.49
N ILE A 185 -22.46 0.46 -22.46
CA ILE A 185 -23.72 0.34 -21.71
C ILE A 185 -23.83 1.38 -20.59
N ASN A 186 -22.76 1.55 -19.80
CA ASN A 186 -22.78 2.35 -18.57
C ASN A 186 -21.97 3.67 -18.69
N GLY A 187 -21.04 3.78 -19.62
CA GLY A 187 -20.03 4.84 -19.62
C GLY A 187 -19.06 4.75 -18.43
N TYR A 188 -18.23 5.78 -18.25
CA TYR A 188 -17.32 5.89 -17.11
C TYR A 188 -17.90 6.87 -16.08
N ALA A 189 -18.11 6.40 -14.85
CA ALA A 189 -18.53 7.26 -13.76
C ALA A 189 -17.45 8.32 -13.43
N PRO A 190 -17.83 9.52 -12.96
CA PRO A 190 -19.20 10.04 -12.83
C PRO A 190 -19.89 10.50 -14.13
N ARG A 191 -19.20 10.55 -15.27
CA ARG A 191 -19.74 11.06 -16.56
C ARG A 191 -20.32 9.93 -17.43
N THR A 192 -21.31 9.22 -16.90
CA THR A 192 -21.92 8.04 -17.55
C THR A 192 -22.78 8.41 -18.77
N ILE A 193 -22.62 7.68 -19.88
CA ILE A 193 -23.45 7.80 -21.09
C ILE A 193 -23.75 6.40 -21.62
N ASN A 194 -25.03 6.08 -21.81
CA ASN A 194 -25.43 4.82 -22.43
C ASN A 194 -25.58 4.95 -23.95
N HIS A 195 -24.70 4.30 -24.70
CA HIS A 195 -24.63 4.37 -26.16
C HIS A 195 -25.80 3.66 -26.88
N PHE A 196 -26.57 2.85 -26.15
CA PHE A 196 -27.76 2.15 -26.63
C PHE A 196 -29.06 2.86 -26.28
N ASN A 197 -29.00 3.97 -25.54
CA ASN A 197 -30.17 4.79 -25.21
C ASN A 197 -30.20 6.05 -26.10
N PRO A 198 -31.04 6.11 -27.15
CA PRO A 198 -31.10 7.28 -28.03
C PRO A 198 -31.69 8.53 -27.36
N PHE A 199 -32.26 8.38 -26.16
CA PHE A 199 -32.82 9.48 -25.36
C PHE A 199 -31.81 10.14 -24.44
N GLU A 200 -30.54 9.70 -24.43
CA GLU A 200 -29.47 10.41 -23.74
C GLU A 200 -29.41 11.88 -24.18
N SER A 201 -29.08 12.76 -23.24
CA SER A 201 -29.04 14.22 -23.47
C SER A 201 -28.15 14.61 -24.66
N LEU A 202 -27.08 13.85 -24.91
CA LEU A 202 -26.15 14.04 -26.02
C LEU A 202 -26.77 13.70 -27.39
N PHE A 203 -27.77 12.80 -27.45
CA PHE A 203 -28.32 12.25 -28.69
C PHE A 203 -29.72 12.80 -29.04
N TYR A 204 -30.58 13.02 -28.04
CA TYR A 204 -32.02 13.24 -28.22
C TYR A 204 -32.41 14.46 -29.07
N SER A 205 -31.64 15.55 -29.03
CA SER A 205 -32.03 16.81 -29.67
C SER A 205 -31.79 16.81 -31.18
N ARG A 206 -30.53 16.95 -31.60
CA ARG A 206 -30.14 17.10 -33.01
C ARG A 206 -29.80 15.77 -33.69
N HIS A 207 -29.52 14.74 -32.92
CA HIS A 207 -28.85 13.52 -33.37
C HIS A 207 -29.73 12.26 -33.29
N PHE A 208 -30.99 12.41 -32.86
CA PHE A 208 -31.90 11.31 -32.55
C PHE A 208 -32.11 10.35 -33.72
N ILE A 209 -32.37 10.88 -34.91
CA ILE A 209 -32.60 10.07 -36.13
C ILE A 209 -31.34 9.25 -36.48
N GLY A 210 -30.16 9.86 -36.39
CA GLY A 210 -28.89 9.17 -36.65
C GLY A 210 -28.59 8.08 -35.61
N ALA A 211 -28.85 8.37 -34.33
CA ALA A 211 -28.71 7.39 -33.25
C ALA A 211 -29.67 6.20 -33.45
N CYS A 212 -30.96 6.45 -33.70
CA CYS A 212 -31.95 5.40 -33.96
C CYS A 212 -31.61 4.58 -35.21
N SER A 213 -31.12 5.20 -36.27
CA SER A 213 -30.68 4.50 -37.49
C SER A 213 -29.51 3.55 -37.19
N SER A 214 -28.48 4.03 -36.48
CA SER A 214 -27.33 3.21 -36.10
C SER A 214 -27.73 2.05 -35.17
N LEU A 215 -28.60 2.30 -34.19
CA LEU A 215 -29.13 1.23 -33.32
C LEU A 215 -29.99 0.23 -34.09
N GLY A 216 -30.79 0.67 -35.06
CA GLY A 216 -31.54 -0.20 -35.96
C GLY A 216 -30.63 -1.15 -36.75
N THR A 217 -29.52 -0.64 -37.31
CA THR A 217 -28.53 -1.48 -38.00
C THR A 217 -27.81 -2.45 -37.06
N TYR A 218 -27.51 -2.01 -35.82
CA TYR A 218 -26.93 -2.86 -34.79
C TYR A 218 -27.88 -4.03 -34.43
N LEU A 219 -29.17 -3.75 -34.20
CA LEU A 219 -30.18 -4.78 -33.95
C LEU A 219 -30.34 -5.73 -35.14
N GLY A 220 -30.27 -5.20 -36.37
CA GLY A 220 -30.25 -6.00 -37.59
C GLY A 220 -29.07 -6.98 -37.63
N MET A 221 -27.86 -6.55 -37.22
CA MET A 221 -26.70 -7.43 -37.12
C MET A 221 -26.88 -8.49 -36.03
N CYS A 222 -27.40 -8.13 -34.85
CA CYS A 222 -27.73 -9.10 -33.80
C CYS A 222 -28.72 -10.17 -34.30
N TYR A 223 -29.71 -9.76 -35.10
CA TYR A 223 -30.65 -10.68 -35.74
C TYR A 223 -29.97 -11.60 -36.76
N LEU A 224 -29.07 -11.07 -37.61
CA LEU A 224 -28.28 -11.89 -38.54
C LEU A 224 -27.38 -12.89 -37.81
N MET A 225 -26.77 -12.50 -36.70
CA MET A 225 -26.01 -13.40 -35.83
C MET A 225 -26.88 -14.49 -35.22
N TYR A 226 -28.10 -14.16 -34.78
CA TYR A 226 -29.08 -15.13 -34.28
C TYR A 226 -29.46 -16.15 -35.37
N LEU A 227 -29.72 -15.70 -36.60
CA LEU A 227 -30.00 -16.56 -37.74
C LEU A 227 -28.80 -17.48 -38.06
N TYR A 228 -27.59 -16.94 -38.03
CA TYR A 228 -26.36 -17.70 -38.23
C TYR A 228 -26.17 -18.76 -37.13
N ALA A 229 -26.32 -18.39 -35.86
CA ALA A 229 -26.20 -19.33 -34.74
C ALA A 229 -27.28 -20.43 -34.79
N SER A 230 -28.49 -20.10 -35.25
CA SER A 230 -29.57 -21.08 -35.43
C SER A 230 -29.29 -22.07 -36.56
N SER A 231 -28.58 -21.64 -37.61
CA SER A 231 -28.29 -22.47 -38.79
C SER A 231 -26.99 -23.28 -38.66
N PHE A 232 -25.94 -22.67 -38.08
CA PHE A 232 -24.58 -23.22 -38.03
C PHE A 232 -24.10 -23.51 -36.61
N GLY A 233 -24.90 -23.21 -35.58
CA GLY A 233 -24.57 -23.42 -34.17
C GLY A 233 -23.88 -22.23 -33.51
N PHE A 234 -24.22 -22.00 -32.24
CA PHE A 234 -23.68 -20.90 -31.44
C PHE A 234 -22.16 -20.97 -31.25
N ILE A 235 -21.59 -22.17 -31.11
CA ILE A 235 -20.13 -22.33 -30.98
C ILE A 235 -19.39 -21.79 -32.20
N ASN A 236 -19.93 -21.99 -33.41
CA ASN A 236 -19.33 -21.44 -34.63
C ASN A 236 -19.40 -19.90 -34.65
N LEU A 237 -20.52 -19.31 -34.23
CA LEU A 237 -20.62 -17.85 -34.07
C LEU A 237 -19.58 -17.34 -33.06
N LEU A 238 -19.42 -18.05 -31.95
CA LEU A 238 -18.50 -17.71 -30.88
C LEU A 238 -17.05 -17.72 -31.37
N VAL A 239 -16.57 -18.83 -31.93
CA VAL A 239 -15.15 -19.01 -32.27
C VAL A 239 -14.74 -18.26 -33.53
N TYR A 240 -15.64 -18.10 -34.52
CA TYR A 240 -15.29 -17.41 -35.77
C TYR A 240 -15.48 -15.91 -35.71
N HIS A 241 -16.37 -15.40 -34.85
CA HIS A 241 -16.72 -13.98 -34.86
C HIS A 241 -16.69 -13.31 -33.48
N LEU A 242 -17.39 -13.83 -32.45
CA LEU A 242 -17.49 -13.13 -31.16
C LEU A 242 -16.17 -13.06 -30.39
N ILE A 243 -15.33 -14.11 -30.42
CA ILE A 243 -14.00 -14.04 -29.80
C ILE A 243 -13.09 -13.04 -30.53
N PRO A 244 -12.99 -13.01 -31.87
CA PRO A 244 -12.33 -11.92 -32.59
C PRO A 244 -12.86 -10.51 -32.25
N VAL A 245 -14.19 -10.34 -32.12
CA VAL A 245 -14.79 -9.08 -31.65
C VAL A 245 -14.31 -8.74 -30.24
N PHE A 246 -14.22 -9.73 -29.34
CA PHE A 246 -13.67 -9.52 -28.00
C PHE A 246 -12.20 -9.10 -28.00
N ILE A 247 -11.37 -9.65 -28.91
CA ILE A 247 -9.98 -9.22 -29.08
C ILE A 247 -9.91 -7.77 -29.58
N PHE A 248 -10.75 -7.38 -30.55
CA PHE A 248 -10.91 -5.98 -30.96
C PHE A 248 -11.30 -5.08 -29.77
N ALA A 249 -12.27 -5.51 -28.95
CA ALA A 249 -12.70 -4.80 -27.77
C ALA A 249 -11.55 -4.59 -26.76
N CYS A 250 -10.63 -5.56 -26.64
CA CYS A 250 -9.41 -5.40 -25.84
C CYS A 250 -8.50 -4.30 -26.41
N TYR A 251 -8.31 -4.26 -27.73
CA TYR A 251 -7.54 -3.18 -28.38
C TYR A 251 -8.14 -1.81 -28.09
N MET A 252 -9.46 -1.66 -28.08
CA MET A 252 -10.10 -0.36 -27.80
C MET A 252 -9.73 0.21 -26.43
N VAL A 253 -9.76 -0.64 -25.41
CA VAL A 253 -9.36 -0.22 -24.06
C VAL A 253 -7.85 0.05 -23.99
N ILE A 254 -7.02 -0.81 -24.57
CA ILE A 254 -5.55 -0.67 -24.54
C ILE A 254 -5.09 0.59 -25.27
N ILE A 255 -5.55 0.81 -26.49
CA ILE A 255 -5.21 1.97 -27.33
C ILE A 255 -5.64 3.25 -26.60
N THR A 256 -6.90 3.33 -26.19
CA THR A 256 -7.43 4.54 -25.56
C THR A 256 -6.75 4.83 -24.23
N MET A 257 -6.43 3.82 -23.42
CA MET A 257 -5.71 4.06 -22.17
C MET A 257 -4.27 4.52 -22.45
N LEU A 258 -3.49 3.77 -23.21
CA LEU A 258 -2.05 4.01 -23.36
C LEU A 258 -1.67 5.30 -24.07
N HIS A 259 -2.57 5.82 -24.90
CA HIS A 259 -2.35 7.09 -25.59
C HIS A 259 -2.75 8.31 -24.77
N HIS A 260 -3.52 8.11 -23.69
CA HIS A 260 -4.09 9.18 -22.86
C HIS A 260 -3.59 9.15 -21.41
N THR A 261 -3.00 8.04 -20.98
CA THR A 261 -2.39 7.89 -19.66
C THR A 261 -0.94 7.44 -19.80
N GLU A 262 -0.03 8.28 -19.33
CA GLU A 262 1.38 7.95 -19.11
C GLU A 262 1.90 8.82 -17.96
N ILE A 263 3.00 8.39 -17.36
CA ILE A 263 3.74 9.16 -16.37
C ILE A 263 4.16 10.52 -16.95
N ASP A 264 4.11 11.56 -16.12
CA ASP A 264 4.50 12.94 -16.46
C ASP A 264 3.65 13.59 -17.57
N ILE A 265 2.55 12.96 -18.02
CA ILE A 265 1.57 13.60 -18.90
C ILE A 265 0.57 14.41 -18.05
N PRO A 266 0.47 15.74 -18.28
CA PRO A 266 -0.38 16.61 -17.49
C PRO A 266 -1.84 16.55 -17.94
N TRP A 267 -2.71 16.43 -16.94
CA TRP A 267 -4.14 16.65 -16.97
C TRP A 267 -4.44 18.02 -16.37
N TYR A 268 -5.32 18.80 -17.00
CA TYR A 268 -5.56 20.19 -16.64
C TYR A 268 -6.99 20.41 -16.15
N ALA A 269 -7.15 21.21 -15.10
CA ALA A 269 -8.43 21.82 -14.76
C ALA A 269 -8.88 22.76 -15.88
N ASP A 270 -10.18 23.02 -15.97
CA ASP A 270 -10.75 23.81 -17.05
C ASP A 270 -10.16 25.23 -17.15
N SER A 271 -9.77 25.81 -16.02
CA SER A 271 -9.12 27.13 -15.94
C SER A 271 -7.73 27.16 -16.58
N GLU A 272 -7.00 26.04 -16.55
CA GLU A 272 -5.63 25.92 -17.06
C GLU A 272 -5.55 25.27 -18.46
N TRP A 273 -6.68 24.73 -18.92
CA TRP A 273 -6.79 23.97 -20.14
C TRP A 273 -6.98 24.88 -21.37
N ASN A 274 -6.33 24.51 -22.47
CA ASN A 274 -6.69 24.97 -23.80
C ASN A 274 -6.53 23.83 -24.80
N ASN A 275 -7.12 24.00 -25.99
CA ASN A 275 -7.19 22.93 -26.98
C ASN A 275 -5.80 22.39 -27.39
N VAL A 276 -4.80 23.27 -27.58
CA VAL A 276 -3.43 22.85 -27.92
C VAL A 276 -2.78 22.10 -26.77
N LYS A 277 -2.86 22.62 -25.54
CA LYS A 277 -2.31 21.97 -24.33
C LYS A 277 -2.87 20.56 -24.16
N GLY A 278 -4.20 20.42 -24.23
CA GLY A 278 -4.88 19.13 -24.06
C GLY A 278 -4.50 18.11 -25.13
N GLN A 279 -4.52 18.51 -26.40
CA GLN A 279 -4.20 17.61 -27.52
C GLN A 279 -2.73 17.18 -27.54
N LEU A 280 -1.80 18.07 -27.14
CA LEU A 280 -0.38 17.73 -26.97
C LEU A 280 -0.14 16.78 -25.77
N SER A 281 -1.08 16.67 -24.83
CA SER A 281 -1.07 15.70 -23.71
C SER A 281 -1.52 14.29 -24.09
N THR A 282 -1.38 13.94 -25.36
CA THR A 282 -1.42 12.56 -25.83
C THR A 282 -0.02 12.06 -26.16
N ILE A 283 0.14 10.74 -26.26
CA ILE A 283 1.44 10.10 -26.52
C ILE A 283 1.38 9.19 -27.73
N ASP A 284 2.42 9.23 -28.56
CA ASP A 284 2.58 8.28 -29.67
C ASP A 284 3.11 6.93 -29.15
N ARG A 285 2.56 5.83 -29.70
CA ARG A 285 2.97 4.45 -29.38
C ARG A 285 3.24 3.66 -30.65
N ASN A 286 4.25 2.81 -30.60
CA ASN A 286 4.52 1.85 -31.66
C ASN A 286 3.93 0.48 -31.30
N TYR A 287 3.11 -0.08 -32.21
CA TYR A 287 2.48 -1.39 -32.04
C TYR A 287 3.28 -2.52 -32.72
N GLY A 288 4.56 -2.26 -33.05
CA GLY A 288 5.44 -3.22 -33.70
C GLY A 288 4.90 -3.69 -35.04
N TYR A 289 4.92 -5.01 -35.27
CA TYR A 289 4.50 -5.61 -36.55
C TYR A 289 3.04 -5.35 -36.93
N VAL A 290 2.17 -5.03 -35.97
CA VAL A 290 0.75 -4.73 -36.25
C VAL A 290 0.49 -3.23 -36.44
N HIS A 291 1.47 -2.35 -36.24
CA HIS A 291 1.26 -0.89 -36.32
C HIS A 291 0.64 -0.45 -37.65
N SER A 292 1.16 -0.94 -38.77
CA SER A 292 0.61 -0.64 -40.10
C SER A 292 -0.74 -1.30 -40.37
N VAL A 293 -1.03 -2.43 -39.71
CA VAL A 293 -2.34 -3.12 -39.80
C VAL A 293 -3.40 -2.31 -39.07
N LEU A 294 -3.02 -1.65 -37.97
CA LEU A 294 -3.87 -0.74 -37.21
C LEU A 294 -3.96 0.67 -37.85
N HIS A 295 -3.60 0.80 -39.12
CA HIS A 295 -3.62 2.06 -39.87
C HIS A 295 -2.86 3.20 -39.19
N SER A 296 -1.74 2.88 -38.53
CA SER A 296 -0.86 3.85 -37.87
C SER A 296 -1.57 4.73 -36.82
N ILE A 297 -2.67 4.23 -36.24
CA ILE A 297 -3.39 4.91 -35.14
C ILE A 297 -2.48 5.24 -33.95
N GLY A 298 -1.34 4.55 -33.84
CA GLY A 298 -0.33 4.82 -32.83
C GLY A 298 0.33 6.20 -32.91
N THR A 299 0.24 6.92 -34.04
CA THR A 299 0.64 8.33 -34.15
C THR A 299 -0.48 9.25 -33.68
N HIS A 300 -0.74 9.20 -32.37
CA HIS A 300 -1.96 9.73 -31.77
C HIS A 300 -1.89 11.23 -31.48
N GLN A 301 -0.69 11.81 -31.28
CA GLN A 301 -0.54 13.26 -31.06
C GLN A 301 -1.09 14.07 -32.23
N ILE A 302 -0.68 13.73 -33.47
CA ILE A 302 -1.15 14.43 -34.67
C ILE A 302 -2.61 14.15 -34.94
N HIS A 303 -3.06 12.93 -34.66
CA HIS A 303 -4.47 12.58 -34.75
C HIS A 303 -5.34 13.49 -33.87
N HIS A 304 -4.95 13.73 -32.60
CA HIS A 304 -5.68 14.64 -31.70
C HIS A 304 -5.58 16.11 -32.10
N LEU A 305 -4.41 16.55 -32.55
CA LEU A 305 -4.22 17.92 -33.05
C LEU A 305 -5.07 18.19 -34.31
N PHE A 306 -5.16 17.19 -35.19
CA PHE A 306 -5.81 17.32 -36.49
C PHE A 306 -6.56 16.04 -36.90
N THR A 307 -7.73 15.81 -36.29
CA THR A 307 -8.57 14.62 -36.57
C THR A 307 -9.02 14.47 -38.04
N LYS A 308 -8.87 15.51 -38.85
CA LYS A 308 -9.16 15.51 -40.29
C LYS A 308 -8.05 14.92 -41.16
N VAL A 309 -6.87 14.63 -40.61
CA VAL A 309 -5.81 13.92 -41.33
C VAL A 309 -6.24 12.44 -41.46
N PRO A 310 -6.39 11.89 -42.68
CA PRO A 310 -6.71 10.48 -42.85
C PRO A 310 -5.55 9.61 -42.38
N HIS A 311 -5.86 8.40 -41.92
CA HIS A 311 -4.87 7.48 -41.37
C HIS A 311 -3.63 7.27 -42.26
N TYR A 312 -3.82 7.17 -43.59
CA TYR A 312 -2.72 6.96 -44.55
C TYR A 312 -1.79 8.18 -44.74
N HIS A 313 -2.08 9.32 -44.13
CA HIS A 313 -1.19 10.49 -44.06
C HIS A 313 -0.72 10.82 -42.64
N LEU A 314 -1.15 10.07 -41.61
CA LEU A 314 -0.81 10.37 -40.21
C LEU A 314 0.70 10.26 -39.94
N GLU A 315 1.36 9.21 -40.44
CA GLU A 315 2.82 9.06 -40.27
C GLU A 315 3.60 10.19 -40.93
N GLU A 316 3.21 10.56 -42.16
CA GLU A 316 3.82 11.68 -42.89
C GLU A 316 3.66 12.99 -42.12
N ALA A 317 2.44 13.30 -41.68
CA ALA A 317 2.16 14.50 -40.89
C ALA A 317 2.95 14.51 -39.56
N THR A 318 3.11 13.34 -38.93
CA THR A 318 3.90 13.16 -37.71
C THR A 318 5.38 13.42 -37.93
N ILE A 319 5.95 12.96 -39.05
CA ILE A 319 7.36 13.25 -39.39
C ILE A 319 7.58 14.77 -39.52
N HIS A 320 6.67 15.47 -40.19
CA HIS A 320 6.74 16.92 -40.36
C HIS A 320 6.59 17.67 -39.02
N PHE A 321 5.67 17.23 -38.16
CA PHE A 321 5.48 17.79 -36.82
C PHE A 321 6.72 17.62 -35.95
N ARG A 322 7.25 16.39 -35.86
CA ARG A 322 8.45 16.07 -35.05
C ARG A 322 9.68 16.86 -35.48
N LYS A 323 9.82 17.09 -36.80
CA LYS A 323 10.91 17.92 -37.34
C LYS A 323 10.77 19.40 -36.99
N ALA A 324 9.53 19.92 -36.97
CA ALA A 324 9.28 21.34 -36.73
C ALA A 324 9.22 21.70 -35.24
N PHE A 325 8.78 20.78 -34.37
CA PHE A 325 8.55 21.00 -32.95
C PHE A 325 9.11 19.84 -32.10
N PRO A 326 10.43 19.58 -32.11
CA PRO A 326 11.02 18.44 -31.40
C PRO A 326 10.73 18.44 -29.89
N ASP A 327 10.63 19.62 -29.27
CA ASP A 327 10.38 19.77 -27.83
C ASP A 327 8.94 19.43 -27.40
N LEU A 328 8.01 19.28 -28.36
CA LEU A 328 6.61 18.95 -28.10
C LEU A 328 6.28 17.47 -28.36
N VAL A 329 7.25 16.70 -28.86
CA VAL A 329 7.07 15.29 -29.21
C VAL A 329 6.95 14.46 -27.94
N ARG A 330 5.89 13.66 -27.84
CA ARG A 330 5.75 12.65 -26.79
C ARG A 330 5.57 11.29 -27.43
N CYS A 331 6.51 10.39 -27.17
CA CYS A 331 6.47 9.01 -27.63
C CYS A 331 6.99 8.07 -26.54
N ASN A 332 6.45 6.86 -26.48
CA ASN A 332 6.99 5.79 -25.65
C ASN A 332 6.90 4.44 -26.39
N ASP A 333 8.06 3.86 -26.66
CA ASP A 333 8.22 2.59 -27.39
C ASP A 333 8.27 1.35 -26.48
N GLU A 334 7.91 1.49 -25.20
CA GLU A 334 7.74 0.37 -24.30
C GLU A 334 6.71 -0.64 -24.84
N SER A 335 6.98 -1.94 -24.63
CA SER A 335 6.09 -3.02 -25.07
C SER A 335 4.66 -2.79 -24.56
N ILE A 336 3.69 -2.81 -25.48
CA ILE A 336 2.28 -2.47 -25.23
C ILE A 336 1.69 -3.23 -24.04
N LEU A 337 1.98 -4.53 -23.90
CA LEU A 337 1.44 -5.32 -22.79
C LEU A 337 2.04 -4.88 -21.44
N PHE A 338 3.34 -4.60 -21.39
CA PHE A 338 4.00 -4.14 -20.17
C PHE A 338 3.56 -2.72 -19.82
N ALA A 339 3.52 -1.82 -20.81
CA ALA A 339 3.00 -0.47 -20.66
C ALA A 339 1.56 -0.48 -20.15
N PHE A 340 0.68 -1.33 -20.72
CA PHE A 340 -0.71 -1.45 -20.28
C PHE A 340 -0.79 -1.91 -18.84
N THR A 341 -0.08 -2.99 -18.48
CA THR A 341 -0.13 -3.51 -17.10
C THR A 341 0.39 -2.52 -16.07
N ARG A 342 1.47 -1.78 -16.40
CA ARG A 342 2.05 -0.72 -15.56
C ARG A 342 1.08 0.44 -15.41
N MET A 343 0.63 1.02 -16.52
CA MET A 343 -0.22 2.21 -16.49
C MET A 343 -1.63 1.94 -15.95
N PHE A 344 -2.21 0.75 -16.18
CA PHE A 344 -3.51 0.42 -15.60
C PHE A 344 -3.45 0.40 -14.07
N LYS A 345 -2.37 -0.18 -13.49
CA LYS A 345 -2.16 -0.19 -12.04
C LYS A 345 -1.98 1.20 -11.48
N ILE A 346 -1.13 2.02 -12.10
CA ILE A 346 -0.92 3.42 -11.72
C ILE A 346 -2.23 4.20 -11.80
N PHE A 347 -2.99 4.04 -12.89
CA PHE A 347 -4.30 4.64 -13.06
C PHE A 347 -5.26 4.24 -11.92
N LEU A 348 -5.43 2.96 -11.63
CA LEU A 348 -6.32 2.52 -10.54
C LEU A 348 -5.91 3.10 -9.17
N GLN A 349 -4.61 3.23 -8.91
CA GLN A 349 -4.09 3.73 -7.64
C GLN A 349 -4.17 5.26 -7.50
N GLN A 350 -4.01 5.99 -8.61
CA GLN A 350 -3.85 7.45 -8.62
C GLN A 350 -5.00 8.19 -9.33
N ARG A 351 -6.05 7.50 -9.78
CA ARG A 351 -7.21 8.13 -10.45
C ARG A 351 -8.02 9.06 -9.56
N SER A 352 -7.95 8.94 -8.23
CA SER A 352 -8.67 9.83 -7.32
C SER A 352 -7.79 11.01 -6.91
N ILE A 353 -8.26 12.23 -7.16
CA ILE A 353 -7.53 13.48 -6.89
C ILE A 353 -8.35 14.42 -5.98
N GLU A 354 -7.66 15.36 -5.33
CA GLU A 354 -8.28 16.39 -4.48
C GLU A 354 -9.03 17.44 -5.33
N ASP A 355 -10.04 18.08 -4.74
CA ASP A 355 -10.97 18.96 -5.46
C ASP A 355 -10.32 20.24 -6.00
N ASP A 356 -9.21 20.69 -5.42
CA ASP A 356 -8.50 21.93 -5.74
C ASP A 356 -7.33 21.76 -6.72
N VAL A 357 -7.05 20.53 -7.18
CA VAL A 357 -5.92 20.25 -8.08
C VAL A 357 -6.12 20.92 -9.45
N LEU A 358 -5.23 21.84 -9.83
CA LEU A 358 -5.29 22.53 -11.13
C LEU A 358 -4.57 21.77 -12.26
N VAL A 359 -3.49 21.06 -11.94
CA VAL A 359 -2.73 20.23 -12.88
C VAL A 359 -2.35 18.93 -12.19
N PHE A 360 -2.61 17.80 -12.83
CA PHE A 360 -2.31 16.47 -12.31
C PHE A 360 -1.43 15.68 -13.28
N THR A 361 -0.48 14.91 -12.76
CA THR A 361 0.36 13.99 -13.54
C THR A 361 0.45 12.65 -12.80
N TYR A 362 0.35 11.54 -13.54
CA TYR A 362 0.66 10.22 -12.98
C TYR A 362 2.17 10.11 -12.70
N THR A 363 2.54 9.42 -11.62
CA THR A 363 3.94 9.22 -11.23
C THR A 363 4.27 7.74 -11.03
N GLU A 364 5.52 7.32 -11.24
CA GLU A 364 5.94 5.95 -10.90
C GLU A 364 5.78 5.65 -9.41
N ASP A 365 5.60 4.36 -9.09
CA ASP A 365 5.77 3.85 -7.74
C ASP A 365 7.17 4.24 -7.20
N ASP A 366 7.18 4.78 -6.00
CA ASP A 366 8.37 5.33 -5.39
C ASP A 366 9.44 4.24 -5.18
N LYS A 367 10.47 4.24 -6.04
CA LYS A 367 11.64 3.34 -5.95
C LYS A 367 12.26 3.37 -4.55
N THR A 368 12.17 4.51 -3.85
CA THR A 368 12.61 4.68 -2.46
C THR A 368 11.84 3.76 -1.51
N LYS A 369 10.51 3.63 -1.66
CA LYS A 369 9.67 2.72 -0.86
C LYS A 369 10.08 1.26 -1.07
N ILE A 370 10.22 0.83 -2.31
CA ILE A 370 10.55 -0.58 -2.63
C ILE A 370 11.91 -0.96 -2.05
N LEU A 371 12.93 -0.12 -2.27
CA LEU A 371 14.27 -0.36 -1.73
C LEU A 371 14.27 -0.37 -0.20
N LEU A 372 13.51 0.53 0.42
CA LEU A 372 13.34 0.57 1.88
C LEU A 372 12.68 -0.71 2.42
N TYR A 373 11.64 -1.22 1.75
CA TYR A 373 10.94 -2.45 2.13
C TYR A 373 11.86 -3.67 2.02
N ILE A 374 12.65 -3.77 0.95
CA ILE A 374 13.60 -4.87 0.78
C ILE A 374 14.66 -4.82 1.88
N ALA A 375 15.25 -3.65 2.14
CA ALA A 375 16.27 -3.49 3.18
C ALA A 375 15.73 -3.90 4.57
N MET A 376 14.53 -3.41 4.91
CA MET A 376 13.86 -3.77 6.16
C MET A 376 13.50 -5.25 6.25
N GLY A 377 13.17 -5.89 5.11
CA GLY A 377 12.92 -7.33 5.05
C GLY A 377 14.14 -8.17 5.38
N PHE A 378 15.31 -7.81 4.86
CA PHE A 378 16.57 -8.49 5.18
C PHE A 378 16.92 -8.36 6.67
N SER A 379 16.81 -7.13 7.20
CA SER A 379 17.09 -6.84 8.60
C SER A 379 16.14 -7.59 9.54
N ALA A 380 14.84 -7.54 9.24
CA ALA A 380 13.82 -8.26 10.00
C ALA A 380 14.06 -9.77 9.96
N TRP A 381 14.33 -10.35 8.79
CA TRP A 381 14.62 -11.78 8.67
C TRP A 381 15.80 -12.21 9.57
N GLY A 382 16.92 -11.48 9.51
CA GLY A 382 18.10 -11.73 10.34
C GLY A 382 17.80 -11.67 11.84
N ASP A 383 17.13 -10.60 12.29
CA ASP A 383 16.73 -10.41 13.68
C ASP A 383 15.84 -11.56 14.19
N ARG A 384 14.87 -11.99 13.38
CA ARG A 384 13.92 -13.05 13.76
C ARG A 384 14.58 -14.43 13.81
N MET A 385 15.51 -14.73 12.91
CA MET A 385 16.34 -15.94 13.00
C MET A 385 17.16 -15.96 14.29
N TRP A 386 17.84 -14.85 14.61
CA TRP A 386 18.69 -14.76 15.80
C TRP A 386 17.89 -14.87 17.11
N ASN A 387 16.80 -14.11 17.24
CA ASN A 387 15.96 -14.11 18.44
C ASN A 387 15.36 -15.48 18.76
N PHE A 388 14.99 -16.26 17.73
CA PHE A 388 14.56 -17.64 17.90
C PHE A 388 15.72 -18.55 18.35
N SER A 389 16.88 -18.39 17.74
CA SER A 389 18.01 -19.32 17.91
C SER A 389 18.75 -19.13 19.23
N VAL A 390 18.90 -17.89 19.70
CA VAL A 390 19.75 -17.57 20.86
C VAL A 390 19.34 -18.34 22.12
N GLY A 391 18.03 -18.47 22.38
CA GLY A 391 17.52 -19.26 23.52
C GLY A 391 17.88 -20.74 23.40
N ILE A 392 17.74 -21.32 22.21
CA ILE A 392 18.09 -22.72 21.93
C ILE A 392 19.60 -22.94 22.10
N TYR A 393 20.43 -21.97 21.69
CA TYR A 393 21.88 -22.03 21.89
C TYR A 393 22.25 -22.03 23.36
N PHE A 394 21.70 -21.13 24.18
CA PHE A 394 21.95 -21.13 25.62
C PHE A 394 21.54 -22.44 26.30
N ILE A 395 20.38 -23.02 25.92
CA ILE A 395 19.94 -24.33 26.41
C ILE A 395 20.92 -25.43 25.99
N SER A 396 21.42 -25.37 24.76
CA SER A 396 22.37 -26.37 24.23
C SER A 396 23.73 -26.30 24.93
N LEU A 397 24.16 -25.10 25.33
CA LEU A 397 25.41 -24.88 26.05
C LEU A 397 25.34 -25.30 27.53
N ASN A 398 24.17 -25.22 28.16
CA ASN A 398 23.95 -25.67 29.53
C ASN A 398 22.60 -26.41 29.67
N PRO A 399 22.53 -27.69 29.24
CA PRO A 399 21.27 -28.44 29.21
C PRO A 399 20.62 -28.62 30.58
N THR A 400 21.42 -28.57 31.65
CA THR A 400 20.98 -28.81 33.03
C THR A 400 20.44 -27.57 33.74
N ASN A 401 20.64 -26.37 33.20
CA ASN A 401 20.29 -25.14 33.89
C ASN A 401 19.81 -24.04 32.93
N LEU A 402 18.57 -23.57 33.14
CA LEU A 402 17.95 -22.48 32.38
C LEU A 402 18.41 -21.08 32.80
N LEU A 403 19.22 -20.97 33.86
CA LEU A 403 19.69 -19.70 34.41
C LEU A 403 20.34 -18.80 33.35
N SER A 404 21.17 -19.34 32.46
CA SER A 404 21.85 -18.54 31.44
C SER A 404 20.88 -17.93 30.41
N VAL A 405 19.78 -18.63 30.09
CA VAL A 405 18.71 -18.12 29.23
C VAL A 405 17.97 -16.98 29.91
N ALA A 406 17.62 -17.16 31.19
CA ALA A 406 16.93 -16.16 31.99
C ALA A 406 17.79 -14.90 32.22
N LEU A 407 19.08 -15.08 32.56
CA LEU A 407 20.04 -13.98 32.72
C LEU A 407 20.21 -13.19 31.43
N ASN A 408 20.28 -13.88 30.28
CA ASN A 408 20.30 -13.20 28.98
C ASN A 408 19.06 -12.33 28.79
N GLY A 409 17.85 -12.88 28.95
CA GLY A 409 16.60 -12.11 28.79
C GLY A 409 16.53 -10.87 29.70
N ILE A 410 16.86 -11.04 30.98
CA ILE A 410 16.86 -9.94 31.96
C ILE A 410 17.89 -8.86 31.59
N ALA A 411 19.11 -9.26 31.22
CA ALA A 411 20.18 -8.33 30.89
C ALA A 411 19.83 -7.50 29.64
N LEU A 412 19.28 -8.13 28.60
CA LEU A 412 18.86 -7.42 27.38
C LEU A 412 17.74 -6.41 27.67
N ASN A 413 16.69 -6.83 28.40
CA ASN A 413 15.57 -5.94 28.72
C ASN A 413 16.02 -4.77 29.60
N LEU A 414 16.84 -5.03 30.62
CA LEU A 414 17.39 -3.99 31.49
C LEU A 414 18.29 -3.02 30.71
N ALA A 415 19.10 -3.50 29.77
CA ALA A 415 19.91 -2.64 28.92
C ALA A 415 19.03 -1.68 28.09
N VAL A 416 17.93 -2.17 27.49
CA VAL A 416 17.01 -1.32 26.73
C VAL A 416 16.34 -0.29 27.64
N ILE A 417 15.84 -0.70 28.82
CA ILE A 417 15.23 0.23 29.79
C ILE A 417 16.20 1.37 30.14
N LEU A 418 17.46 1.04 30.41
CA LEU A 418 18.46 2.01 30.86
C LEU A 418 19.00 2.90 29.73
N PHE A 419 19.19 2.37 28.52
CA PHE A 419 19.97 3.04 27.47
C PHE A 419 19.18 3.44 26.21
N ALA A 420 17.95 2.97 25.98
CA ALA A 420 17.23 3.28 24.73
C ALA A 420 16.96 4.78 24.55
N THR A 421 16.62 5.51 25.62
CA THR A 421 16.47 6.98 25.57
C THR A 421 17.76 7.68 25.15
N ALA A 422 18.91 7.26 25.70
CA ALA A 422 20.21 7.84 25.36
C ALA A 422 20.61 7.56 23.90
N ILE A 423 20.29 6.38 23.40
CA ILE A 423 20.46 6.02 21.98
C ILE A 423 19.55 6.89 21.10
N GLY A 424 18.31 7.10 21.52
CA GLY A 424 17.39 8.01 20.86
C GLY A 424 17.95 9.43 20.73
N ASP A 425 18.51 9.96 21.82
CA ASP A 425 19.14 11.28 21.82
C ASP A 425 20.38 11.33 20.92
N TRP A 426 21.17 10.25 20.89
CA TRP A 426 22.29 10.11 19.95
C TRP A 426 21.83 10.12 18.49
N ILE A 427 20.70 9.46 18.16
CA ILE A 427 20.12 9.47 16.82
C ILE A 427 19.73 10.89 16.40
N ASP A 428 19.11 11.65 17.30
CA ASP A 428 18.65 13.02 17.02
C ASP A 428 19.82 13.98 16.76
N ARG A 429 20.94 13.84 17.49
CA ARG A 429 22.13 14.70 17.36
C ARG A 429 22.99 14.40 16.12
N ASN A 430 22.85 13.23 15.49
CA ASN A 430 23.74 12.78 14.43
C ASN A 430 23.04 12.73 13.04
N PRO A 431 23.80 12.88 11.94
CA PRO A 431 23.24 12.78 10.59
C PRO A 431 22.63 11.40 10.30
N ARG A 432 21.45 11.39 9.66
CA ARG A 432 20.62 10.21 9.38
C ARG A 432 21.40 9.01 8.84
N LEU A 433 22.16 9.20 7.77
CA LEU A 433 22.92 8.14 7.11
C LEU A 433 24.07 7.61 7.97
N SER A 434 24.81 8.49 8.65
CA SER A 434 25.91 8.07 9.53
C SER A 434 25.40 7.29 10.73
N THR A 435 24.29 7.72 11.32
CA THR A 435 23.65 7.05 12.46
C THR A 435 23.24 5.64 12.08
N LEU A 436 22.47 5.49 10.99
CA LEU A 436 22.01 4.19 10.52
C LEU A 436 23.17 3.25 10.18
N ARG A 437 24.19 3.71 9.44
CA ARG A 437 25.36 2.90 9.09
C ARG A 437 26.04 2.35 10.34
N LYS A 438 26.35 3.20 11.32
CA LYS A 438 27.00 2.79 12.57
C LYS A 438 26.17 1.76 13.33
N SER A 439 24.88 2.02 13.52
CA SER A 439 23.96 1.09 14.19
C SER A 439 23.93 -0.27 13.49
N LEU A 440 23.86 -0.28 12.16
CA LEU A 440 23.79 -1.51 11.38
C LEU A 440 25.10 -2.32 11.45
N TYR A 441 26.25 -1.65 11.40
CA TYR A 441 27.55 -2.26 11.61
C TYR A 441 27.65 -2.93 12.98
N PHE A 442 27.32 -2.20 14.05
CA PHE A 442 27.41 -2.74 15.40
C PHE A 442 26.43 -3.90 15.63
N GLN A 443 25.21 -3.82 15.11
CA GLN A 443 24.22 -4.89 15.22
C GLN A 443 24.70 -6.18 14.54
N ASN A 444 24.93 -6.14 13.22
CA ASN A 444 25.26 -7.34 12.44
C ASN A 444 26.60 -7.95 12.86
N LEU A 445 27.61 -7.12 13.15
CA LEU A 445 28.90 -7.61 13.61
C LEU A 445 28.79 -8.27 14.99
N SER A 446 28.02 -7.69 15.91
CA SER A 446 27.79 -8.28 17.23
C SER A 446 27.13 -9.65 17.11
N VAL A 447 26.07 -9.77 16.30
CA VAL A 447 25.39 -11.06 16.07
C VAL A 447 26.32 -12.07 15.39
N ALA A 448 27.11 -11.66 14.40
CA ALA A 448 28.08 -12.54 13.74
C ALA A 448 29.15 -13.06 14.73
N VAL A 449 29.71 -12.18 15.57
CA VAL A 449 30.69 -12.57 16.60
C VAL A 449 30.05 -13.52 17.62
N MET A 450 28.83 -13.24 18.06
CA MET A 450 28.10 -14.14 18.96
C MET A 450 27.87 -15.52 18.34
N ALA A 451 27.46 -15.56 17.06
CA ALA A 451 27.27 -16.81 16.35
C ALA A 451 28.57 -17.61 16.22
N VAL A 452 29.71 -16.96 15.97
CA VAL A 452 31.04 -17.61 15.96
C VAL A 452 31.39 -18.16 17.35
N LEU A 453 31.15 -17.39 18.42
CA LEU A 453 31.37 -17.87 19.80
C LEU A 453 30.49 -19.08 20.13
N VAL A 454 29.24 -19.09 19.68
CA VAL A 454 28.33 -20.25 19.81
C VAL A 454 28.88 -21.46 19.06
N VAL A 455 29.40 -21.29 17.84
CA VAL A 455 30.02 -22.38 17.07
C VAL A 455 31.20 -22.97 17.84
N ILE A 456 32.11 -22.14 18.34
CA ILE A 456 33.27 -22.59 19.14
C ILE A 456 32.80 -23.36 20.37
N ALA A 457 31.84 -22.81 21.11
CA ALA A 457 31.35 -23.40 22.35
C ALA A 457 30.62 -24.74 22.10
N LEU A 458 29.80 -24.84 21.06
CA LEU A 458 29.11 -26.09 20.71
C LEU A 458 30.06 -27.15 20.15
N TYR A 459 31.05 -26.75 19.35
CA TYR A 459 32.00 -27.68 18.74
C TYR A 459 32.95 -28.29 19.79
N TYR A 460 33.47 -27.49 20.71
CA TYR A 460 34.37 -27.95 21.78
C TYR A 460 33.67 -28.29 23.09
N GLN A 461 32.35 -28.51 23.07
CA GLN A 461 31.54 -28.68 24.28
C GLN A 461 32.03 -29.81 25.19
N SER A 462 32.50 -30.92 24.62
CA SER A 462 33.02 -32.07 25.37
C SER A 462 34.42 -31.84 25.95
N SER A 463 35.17 -30.88 25.43
CA SER A 463 36.58 -30.64 25.76
C SER A 463 36.79 -29.41 26.66
N LEU A 464 35.83 -28.48 26.68
CA LEU A 464 35.93 -27.24 27.46
C LEU A 464 35.54 -27.44 28.93
N PRO A 465 36.39 -27.04 29.88
CA PRO A 465 36.02 -26.95 31.29
C PRO A 465 34.80 -26.04 31.54
N GLN A 466 34.02 -26.36 32.56
CA GLN A 466 32.78 -25.63 32.91
C GLN A 466 33.00 -24.12 33.11
N TYR A 467 34.14 -23.69 33.65
CA TYR A 467 34.42 -22.28 33.88
C TYR A 467 34.58 -21.49 32.56
N TRP A 468 35.18 -22.08 31.52
CA TRP A 468 35.28 -21.46 30.20
C TRP A 468 33.91 -21.31 29.55
N MET A 469 33.02 -22.29 29.73
CA MET A 469 31.64 -22.20 29.23
C MET A 469 30.86 -21.05 29.87
N ILE A 470 31.01 -20.84 31.18
CA ILE A 470 30.39 -19.72 31.89
C ILE A 470 30.95 -18.38 31.38
N ILE A 471 32.27 -18.29 31.15
CA ILE A 471 32.91 -17.10 30.60
C ILE A 471 32.36 -16.78 29.19
N ILE A 472 32.27 -17.78 28.30
CA ILE A 472 31.71 -17.60 26.96
C ILE A 472 30.26 -17.12 27.03
N GLN A 473 29.44 -17.72 27.90
CA GLN A 473 28.05 -17.30 28.11
C GLN A 473 27.97 -15.84 28.62
N GLY A 474 28.86 -15.43 29.52
CA GLY A 474 28.97 -14.04 29.96
C GLY A 474 29.31 -13.08 28.82
N PHE A 475 30.24 -13.45 27.93
CA PHE A 475 30.54 -12.68 26.72
C PHE A 475 29.36 -12.61 25.76
N LEU A 476 28.64 -13.71 25.55
CA LEU A 476 27.43 -13.73 24.74
C LEU A 476 26.40 -12.73 25.29
N ILE A 477 26.14 -12.72 26.60
CA ILE A 477 25.21 -11.76 27.20
C ILE A 477 25.69 -10.32 26.99
N GLY A 478 26.99 -10.06 27.21
CA GLY A 478 27.60 -8.74 27.02
C GLY A 478 27.45 -8.20 25.60
N ILE A 479 27.81 -9.00 24.60
CA ILE A 479 27.70 -8.65 23.18
C ILE A 479 26.22 -8.57 22.76
N GLY A 480 25.36 -9.42 23.32
CA GLY A 480 23.92 -9.42 23.08
C GLY A 480 23.26 -8.11 23.47
N MET A 481 23.70 -7.47 24.56
CA MET A 481 23.23 -6.14 24.95
C MET A 481 23.56 -5.10 23.87
N ILE A 482 24.79 -5.13 23.33
CA ILE A 482 25.22 -4.22 22.25
C ILE A 482 24.41 -4.46 20.98
N ALA A 483 24.22 -5.73 20.60
CA ALA A 483 23.42 -6.12 19.44
C ALA A 483 21.97 -5.62 19.56
N THR A 484 21.34 -5.84 20.72
CA THR A 484 19.96 -5.42 21.00
C THR A 484 19.80 -3.92 20.95
N LEU A 485 20.70 -3.18 21.62
CA LEU A 485 20.69 -1.71 21.62
C LEU A 485 20.91 -1.13 20.21
N SER A 486 21.79 -1.75 19.42
CA SER A 486 22.03 -1.35 18.03
C SER A 486 20.82 -1.64 17.12
N SER A 487 20.13 -2.78 17.33
CA SER A 487 18.87 -3.09 16.62
C SER A 487 17.77 -2.09 16.95
N VAL A 488 17.64 -1.67 18.22
CA VAL A 488 16.73 -0.58 18.62
C VAL A 488 17.11 0.72 17.90
N ALA A 489 18.39 1.06 17.83
CA ALA A 489 18.86 2.24 17.14
C ALA A 489 18.51 2.24 15.64
N CYS A 490 18.69 1.10 14.95
CA CYS A 490 18.28 0.92 13.56
C CYS A 490 16.76 1.11 13.38
N LYS A 491 15.96 0.44 14.21
CA LYS A 491 14.49 0.50 14.14
C LYS A 491 13.96 1.90 14.38
N VAL A 492 14.46 2.61 15.39
CA VAL A 492 14.04 3.99 15.67
C VAL A 492 14.49 4.93 14.54
N SER A 493 15.72 4.81 14.05
CA SER A 493 16.23 5.64 12.95
C SER A 493 15.37 5.51 11.68
N ILE A 494 14.95 4.30 11.32
CA ILE A 494 14.12 4.10 10.13
C ILE A 494 12.67 4.46 10.41
N SER A 495 12.05 3.79 11.37
CA SER A 495 10.59 3.87 11.58
C SER A 495 10.15 5.22 12.14
N LYS A 496 10.95 5.88 12.97
CA LYS A 496 10.56 7.14 13.62
C LYS A 496 11.15 8.38 12.94
N ASP A 497 12.24 8.27 12.19
CA ASP A 497 12.86 9.40 11.50
C ASP A 497 12.71 9.30 9.97
N TRP A 498 13.34 8.32 9.30
CA TRP A 498 13.35 8.26 7.82
C TRP A 498 11.97 8.12 7.19
N VAL A 499 11.13 7.20 7.69
CA VAL A 499 9.77 6.97 7.16
C VAL A 499 8.92 8.24 7.28
N VAL A 500 9.09 9.00 8.36
CA VAL A 500 8.36 10.24 8.59
C VAL A 500 8.89 11.36 7.69
N ALA A 501 10.20 11.45 7.51
CA ALA A 501 10.80 12.41 6.60
C ALA A 501 10.30 12.19 5.15
N LEU A 502 10.31 10.93 4.68
CA LEU A 502 9.94 10.57 3.32
C LEU A 502 8.43 10.65 3.04
N TYR A 503 7.59 10.22 4.01
CA TYR A 503 6.16 10.00 3.76
C TYR A 503 5.23 10.71 4.74
N GLY A 504 5.77 11.51 5.65
CA GLY A 504 4.99 12.20 6.70
C GLY A 504 4.10 13.32 6.19
N SER A 505 4.30 13.81 4.96
CA SER A 505 3.45 14.85 4.34
C SER A 505 2.02 14.36 4.08
N ASN A 506 1.84 13.07 3.75
CA ASN A 506 0.53 12.49 3.50
C ASN A 506 0.26 11.36 4.50
N ARG A 507 -0.72 11.60 5.38
CA ARG A 507 -1.16 10.65 6.43
C ARG A 507 -1.48 9.26 5.89
N GLN A 508 -2.12 9.16 4.72
CA GLN A 508 -2.47 7.86 4.13
C GLN A 508 -1.25 7.13 3.62
N ASN A 509 -0.31 7.83 2.98
CA ASN A 509 0.95 7.24 2.55
C ASN A 509 1.79 6.75 3.73
N LEU A 510 1.81 7.52 4.82
CA LEU A 510 2.46 7.11 6.07
C LEU A 510 1.81 5.85 6.65
N ALA A 511 0.47 5.79 6.70
CA ALA A 511 -0.29 4.63 7.17
C ALA A 511 0.00 3.37 6.33
N ASN A 512 -0.04 3.49 5.00
CA ASN A 512 0.27 2.41 4.07
C ASN A 512 1.72 1.90 4.25
N THR A 513 2.66 2.82 4.46
CA THR A 513 4.08 2.50 4.64
C THR A 513 4.30 1.77 5.96
N ASN A 514 3.78 2.29 7.07
CA ASN A 514 3.87 1.65 8.39
C ASN A 514 3.23 0.26 8.39
N ALA A 515 2.04 0.12 7.81
CA ALA A 515 1.36 -1.16 7.68
C ALA A 515 2.20 -2.17 6.90
N THR A 516 2.82 -1.75 5.79
CA THR A 516 3.67 -2.63 4.97
C THR A 516 4.93 -3.06 5.70
N LEU A 517 5.62 -2.12 6.35
CA LEU A 517 6.79 -2.43 7.17
C LEU A 517 6.43 -3.41 8.29
N ARG A 518 5.27 -3.23 8.93
CA ARG A 518 4.78 -4.16 9.95
C ARG A 518 4.44 -5.53 9.37
N ARG A 519 3.81 -5.61 8.20
CA ARG A 519 3.58 -6.90 7.50
C ARG A 519 4.87 -7.67 7.28
N ILE A 520 5.90 -7.00 6.77
CA ILE A 520 7.21 -7.61 6.52
C ILE A 520 7.80 -8.18 7.80
N ASP A 521 7.74 -7.42 8.90
CA ASP A 521 8.20 -7.87 10.22
C ASP A 521 7.41 -9.10 10.72
N LEU A 522 6.08 -9.10 10.59
CA LEU A 522 5.23 -10.23 11.01
C LEU A 522 5.47 -11.49 10.17
N ILE A 523 5.56 -11.35 8.85
CA ILE A 523 5.87 -12.47 7.95
C ILE A 523 7.23 -13.07 8.32
N SER A 524 8.23 -12.22 8.56
CA SER A 524 9.56 -12.66 8.99
C SER A 524 9.53 -13.34 10.37
N ASN A 525 8.73 -12.83 11.30
CA ASN A 525 8.58 -13.40 12.64
C ASN A 525 7.94 -14.80 12.62
N VAL A 526 7.20 -15.17 11.57
CA VAL A 526 6.65 -16.51 11.38
C VAL A 526 7.63 -17.40 10.63
N LEU A 527 8.09 -16.96 9.46
CA LEU A 527 8.82 -17.81 8.52
C LEU A 527 10.27 -18.06 8.94
N ALA A 528 10.95 -17.05 9.49
CA ALA A 528 12.37 -17.17 9.82
C ALA A 528 12.63 -18.18 10.95
N PRO A 529 11.86 -18.22 12.05
CA PRO A 529 11.97 -19.29 13.04
C PRO A 529 11.67 -20.70 12.50
N ILE A 530 10.67 -20.83 11.62
CA ILE A 530 10.33 -22.13 10.99
C ILE A 530 11.51 -22.65 10.18
N LEU A 531 12.09 -21.82 9.32
CA LEU A 531 13.24 -22.22 8.51
C LEU A 531 14.46 -22.54 9.39
N THR A 532 14.74 -21.70 10.39
CA THR A 532 15.89 -21.89 11.28
C THR A 532 15.74 -23.15 12.14
N GLY A 533 14.53 -23.42 12.65
CA GLY A 533 14.21 -24.64 13.37
C GLY A 533 14.35 -25.88 12.50
N ALA A 534 13.92 -25.83 11.23
CA ALA A 534 14.11 -26.91 10.28
C ALA A 534 15.61 -27.17 10.02
N ILE A 535 16.42 -26.12 9.83
CA ILE A 535 17.88 -26.25 9.71
C ILE A 535 18.46 -26.96 10.94
N MET A 536 18.11 -26.51 12.14
CA MET A 536 18.58 -27.14 13.39
C MET A 536 18.19 -28.62 13.52
N ALA A 537 16.97 -28.97 13.07
CA ALA A 537 16.43 -30.32 13.18
C ALA A 537 17.04 -31.30 12.15
N PHE A 538 17.22 -30.87 10.91
CA PHE A 538 17.70 -31.73 9.81
C PHE A 538 19.22 -31.72 9.63
N THR A 539 19.92 -30.72 10.18
CA THR A 539 21.38 -30.61 10.07
C THR A 539 22.03 -30.68 11.44
N SER A 540 22.41 -29.54 12.03
CA SER A 540 22.93 -29.44 13.39
C SER A 540 22.82 -28.00 13.91
N ARG A 541 22.90 -27.85 15.23
CA ARG A 541 22.82 -26.55 15.92
C ARG A 541 24.06 -25.68 15.70
N TRP A 542 25.24 -26.28 15.50
CA TRP A 542 26.43 -25.49 15.20
C TRP A 542 26.42 -25.01 13.74
N LEU A 543 25.91 -25.82 12.80
CA LEU A 543 25.76 -25.40 11.40
C LEU A 543 24.73 -24.27 11.25
N SER A 544 23.62 -24.31 12.02
CA SER A 544 22.68 -23.19 12.04
C SER A 544 23.35 -21.90 12.55
N ALA A 545 24.25 -21.98 13.53
CA ALA A 545 25.00 -20.81 14.00
C ALA A 545 25.96 -20.27 12.92
N VAL A 546 26.64 -21.15 12.16
CA VAL A 546 27.46 -20.73 11.00
C VAL A 546 26.63 -20.01 9.95
N LEU A 547 25.45 -20.54 9.61
CA LEU A 547 24.56 -19.92 8.62
C LEU A 547 24.04 -18.56 9.09
N ILE A 548 23.71 -18.40 10.37
CA ILE A 548 23.31 -17.10 10.92
C ILE A 548 24.47 -16.11 10.91
N ALA A 549 25.70 -16.55 11.23
CA ALA A 549 26.88 -15.70 11.10
C ALA A 549 27.07 -15.21 9.66
N GLY A 550 27.00 -16.14 8.69
CA GLY A 550 27.09 -15.83 7.26
C GLY A 550 25.99 -14.86 6.80
N TRP A 551 24.74 -15.10 7.22
CA TRP A 551 23.62 -14.20 6.90
C TRP A 551 23.90 -12.78 7.36
N ASN A 552 24.33 -12.56 8.61
CA ASN A 552 24.57 -11.21 9.14
C ASN A 552 25.73 -10.49 8.42
N VAL A 553 26.74 -11.22 7.93
CA VAL A 553 27.81 -10.60 7.12
C VAL A 553 27.30 -10.19 5.74
N VAL A 554 26.54 -11.06 5.08
CA VAL A 554 26.00 -10.80 3.74
C VAL A 554 24.92 -9.71 3.79
N SER A 555 24.01 -9.79 4.75
CA SER A 555 22.92 -8.83 4.93
C SER A 555 23.46 -7.45 5.25
N LEU A 556 24.52 -7.32 6.07
CA LEU A 556 25.17 -6.04 6.33
C LEU A 556 25.61 -5.33 5.04
N GLY A 557 26.34 -6.02 4.15
CA GLY A 557 26.80 -5.42 2.90
C GLY A 557 25.64 -5.00 1.98
N PHE A 558 24.62 -5.84 1.90
CA PHE A 558 23.45 -5.59 1.06
C PHE A 558 22.55 -4.48 1.60
N GLU A 559 22.26 -4.49 2.90
CA GLU A 559 21.47 -3.45 3.58
C GLU A 559 22.17 -2.08 3.52
N LEU A 560 23.48 -2.02 3.72
CA LEU A 560 24.26 -0.77 3.56
C LEU A 560 24.14 -0.21 2.14
N PHE A 561 24.21 -1.07 1.13
CA PHE A 561 24.00 -0.68 -0.26
C PHE A 561 22.60 -0.11 -0.46
N LEU A 562 21.55 -0.85 -0.05
CA LEU A 562 20.17 -0.44 -0.24
C LEU A 562 19.84 0.88 0.47
N TYR A 563 20.20 1.02 1.76
CA TYR A 563 19.93 2.26 2.50
C TYR A 563 20.71 3.45 1.96
N THR A 564 21.93 3.23 1.44
CA THR A 564 22.68 4.30 0.77
C THR A 564 22.01 4.72 -0.54
N ARG A 565 21.45 3.77 -1.30
CA ARG A 565 20.67 4.08 -2.52
C ARG A 565 19.39 4.83 -2.19
N VAL A 566 18.64 4.41 -1.17
CA VAL A 566 17.47 5.13 -0.64
C VAL A 566 17.84 6.56 -0.27
N TYR A 567 18.94 6.76 0.45
CA TYR A 567 19.39 8.08 0.86
C TYR A 567 19.70 9.00 -0.33
N HIS A 568 20.42 8.51 -1.34
CA HIS A 568 20.76 9.32 -2.51
C HIS A 568 19.56 9.59 -3.45
N LEU A 569 18.54 8.72 -3.44
CA LEU A 569 17.32 8.96 -4.22
C LEU A 569 16.43 10.04 -3.59
N ALA A 570 16.53 10.24 -2.27
CA ALA A 570 15.75 11.20 -1.49
C ALA A 570 16.65 12.12 -0.67
N GLU A 571 17.76 12.56 -1.27
CA GLU A 571 18.81 13.34 -0.60
C GLU A 571 18.30 14.71 -0.15
N ASP A 572 17.45 15.32 -0.97
CA ASP A 572 16.73 16.57 -0.72
C ASP A 572 15.94 16.56 0.60
N VAL A 573 15.30 15.44 0.93
CA VAL A 573 14.51 15.29 2.15
C VAL A 573 15.36 14.78 3.31
N LEU A 574 16.25 13.81 3.07
CA LEU A 574 16.98 13.12 4.13
C LEU A 574 18.23 13.88 4.61
N ALA A 575 18.84 14.73 3.79
CA ALA A 575 20.00 15.53 4.17
C ALA A 575 19.64 16.73 5.07
N ASN A 576 18.45 17.30 4.89
CA ASN A 576 17.94 18.48 5.60
C ASN A 576 17.42 18.14 7.01
N LYS A 577 18.23 17.47 7.84
CA LYS A 577 17.91 17.29 9.26
C LYS A 577 18.21 18.58 10.00
N VAL A 578 17.21 19.16 10.70
CA VAL A 578 17.40 20.35 11.55
C VAL A 578 18.43 20.03 12.63
N SER A 579 19.69 20.42 12.40
CA SER A 579 20.75 20.22 13.38
C SER A 579 20.53 21.18 14.55
N VAL A 580 20.49 20.66 15.77
CA VAL A 580 20.61 21.50 16.97
C VAL A 580 21.91 22.29 16.83
N ASN A 581 21.81 23.62 16.86
CA ASN A 581 22.98 24.51 16.81
C ASN A 581 24.00 24.02 17.84
N LYS A 582 25.21 23.68 17.37
CA LYS A 582 26.38 23.31 18.18
C LYS A 582 26.93 24.50 19.00
N SER A 583 26.06 25.25 19.68
CA SER A 583 26.49 26.32 20.58
C SER A 583 26.54 25.81 22.02
N ASN A 584 27.76 25.72 22.54
CA ASN A 584 28.17 25.66 23.96
C ASN A 584 28.00 24.36 24.78
N GLU A 585 27.23 23.36 24.36
CA GLU A 585 27.12 22.11 25.16
C GLU A 585 28.31 21.13 24.99
N GLU A 586 29.01 21.13 23.84
CA GLU A 586 30.12 20.19 23.56
C GLU A 586 31.36 20.39 24.45
N LEU A 587 31.54 21.55 25.09
CA LEU A 587 32.71 21.82 25.94
C LEU A 587 32.64 21.17 27.34
N THR A 588 31.48 20.61 27.75
CA THR A 588 31.32 19.98 29.08
C THR A 588 31.07 18.46 29.06
N GLU A 589 30.87 17.85 27.88
CA GLU A 589 30.43 16.44 27.77
C GLU A 589 31.55 15.38 27.84
N LYS A 590 32.84 15.76 27.86
CA LYS A 590 33.94 14.79 27.68
C LYS A 590 34.25 13.85 28.86
N LYS A 591 33.54 13.92 29.97
CA LYS A 591 33.66 12.95 31.09
C LYS A 591 32.33 12.88 31.82
N LYS A 592 31.69 11.70 31.94
CA LYS A 592 30.90 11.25 33.12
C LYS A 592 30.13 9.93 32.85
N GLY A 593 30.04 9.07 33.88
CA GLY A 593 29.68 7.64 33.81
C GLY A 593 28.18 7.26 33.89
N PRO A 594 27.86 5.98 34.16
CA PRO A 594 26.54 5.36 33.94
C PRO A 594 25.39 5.96 34.77
N LEU A 595 25.68 6.57 35.92
CA LEU A 595 24.67 7.23 36.77
C LEU A 595 23.94 8.38 36.05
N ARG A 596 24.60 9.15 35.17
CA ARG A 596 23.94 10.23 34.43
C ARG A 596 23.08 9.73 33.27
N GLN A 597 23.38 8.54 32.73
CA GLN A 597 22.55 7.92 31.68
C GLN A 597 21.20 7.46 32.25
N PHE A 598 21.17 6.97 33.49
CA PHE A 598 19.93 6.74 34.22
C PHE A 598 19.11 8.03 34.38
N PHE A 599 19.74 9.15 34.76
CA PHE A 599 19.08 10.47 34.79
C PHE A 599 18.58 10.93 33.41
N THR A 600 19.25 10.55 32.33
CA THR A 600 18.83 10.86 30.95
C THR A 600 17.54 10.13 30.58
N SER A 601 17.38 8.88 31.02
CA SER A 601 16.15 8.11 30.82
C SER A 601 14.96 8.71 31.59
N LEU A 602 15.19 9.22 32.82
CA LEU A 602 14.16 9.95 33.56
C LEU A 602 13.78 11.28 32.89
N GLN A 603 14.76 12.04 32.41
CA GLN A 603 14.53 13.29 31.67
C GLN A 603 13.78 13.06 30.34
N GLY A 604 14.04 11.93 29.67
CA GLY A 604 13.29 11.52 28.48
C GLY A 604 11.83 11.23 28.80
N LEU A 605 11.55 10.57 29.93
CA LEU A 605 10.18 10.32 30.39
C LEU A 605 9.46 11.61 30.75
N GLU A 606 10.12 12.55 31.42
CA GLU A 606 9.58 13.88 31.72
C GLU A 606 9.24 14.66 30.44
N THR A 607 10.17 14.67 29.48
CA THR A 607 9.94 15.28 28.15
C THR A 607 8.77 14.60 27.46
N TYR A 608 8.69 13.27 27.51
CA TYR A 608 7.63 12.53 26.87
C TYR A 608 6.27 12.80 27.51
N ALA A 609 6.20 12.85 28.84
CA ALA A 609 4.98 13.15 29.59
C ALA A 609 4.39 14.54 29.29
N SER A 610 5.22 15.48 28.84
CA SER A 610 4.76 16.81 28.41
C SER A 610 4.06 16.82 27.05
N LEU A 611 4.19 15.75 26.25
CA LEU A 611 3.61 15.65 24.91
C LEU A 611 2.19 15.08 24.96
N SER A 612 1.32 15.60 24.08
CA SER A 612 -0.06 15.10 23.95
C SER A 612 -0.14 13.61 23.59
N VAL A 613 0.91 13.01 23.03
CA VAL A 613 0.98 11.58 22.66
C VAL A 613 1.41 10.65 23.79
N PHE A 614 1.72 11.17 24.99
CA PHE A 614 2.12 10.34 26.12
C PHE A 614 1.07 9.31 26.51
N LEU A 615 -0.21 9.72 26.65
CA LEU A 615 -1.29 8.82 27.05
C LEU A 615 -1.50 7.67 26.05
N PRO A 616 -1.57 7.91 24.71
CA PRO A 616 -1.52 6.82 23.72
C PRO A 616 -0.30 5.90 23.87
N GLY A 617 0.88 6.47 24.12
CA GLY A 617 2.11 5.72 24.35
C GLY A 617 2.05 4.84 25.60
N LEU A 618 1.47 5.35 26.67
CA LEU A 618 1.24 4.62 27.92
C LEU A 618 0.22 3.49 27.71
N SER A 619 -0.87 3.76 26.98
CA SER A 619 -1.83 2.72 26.58
C SER A 619 -1.14 1.58 25.81
N LEU A 620 -0.29 1.89 24.84
CA LEU A 620 0.47 0.87 24.12
C LEU A 620 1.42 0.10 25.07
N ALA A 621 2.10 0.79 25.98
CA ALA A 621 3.03 0.15 26.91
C ALA A 621 2.33 -0.80 27.90
N LEU A 622 1.12 -0.46 28.33
CA LEU A 622 0.30 -1.36 29.16
C LEU A 622 -0.02 -2.68 28.46
N LEU A 623 -0.21 -2.68 27.13
CA LEU A 623 -0.41 -3.93 26.38
C LEU A 623 0.79 -4.90 26.47
N TYR A 624 1.99 -4.42 26.82
CA TYR A 624 3.16 -5.29 27.05
C TYR A 624 3.09 -6.02 28.40
N MET A 625 2.25 -5.57 29.34
CA MET A 625 2.05 -6.21 30.65
C MET A 625 1.04 -7.37 30.60
N THR A 626 0.95 -8.09 29.47
CA THR A 626 0.00 -9.19 29.27
C THR A 626 0.71 -10.54 29.18
N VAL A 627 0.21 -11.55 29.91
CA VAL A 627 0.61 -12.96 29.68
C VAL A 627 -0.22 -13.62 28.57
N LEU A 628 -1.24 -12.93 28.04
CA LEU A 628 -2.19 -13.46 27.06
C LEU A 628 -1.63 -13.43 25.64
N SER A 629 -0.49 -14.09 25.51
CA SER A 629 0.29 -14.21 24.30
C SER A 629 0.81 -15.65 24.19
N PHE A 630 1.22 -16.10 23.00
CA PHE A 630 1.93 -17.37 22.86
C PHE A 630 3.39 -17.20 23.31
N ASP A 631 3.58 -16.85 24.58
CA ASP A 631 4.89 -16.78 25.23
C ASP A 631 5.21 -18.09 25.98
N SER A 632 6.40 -18.15 26.58
CA SER A 632 6.84 -19.34 27.32
C SER A 632 5.93 -19.70 28.50
N VAL A 633 5.30 -18.71 29.14
CA VAL A 633 4.52 -18.89 30.36
C VAL A 633 3.16 -19.50 30.02
N THR A 634 2.45 -18.90 29.08
CA THR A 634 1.14 -19.40 28.65
C THR A 634 1.25 -20.73 27.91
N ARG A 635 2.32 -20.94 27.12
CA ARG A 635 2.59 -22.26 26.54
C ARG A 635 2.78 -23.34 27.60
N ALA A 636 3.57 -23.07 28.64
CA ALA A 636 3.80 -24.03 29.72
C ALA A 636 2.48 -24.41 30.41
N TYR A 637 1.64 -23.42 30.74
CA TYR A 637 0.32 -23.67 31.32
C TYR A 637 -0.57 -24.53 30.41
N VAL A 638 -0.67 -24.18 29.12
CA VAL A 638 -1.55 -24.89 28.18
C VAL A 638 -1.11 -26.33 27.93
N ILE A 639 0.20 -26.59 27.87
CA ILE A 639 0.76 -27.95 27.70
C ILE A 639 0.45 -28.80 28.94
N GLU A 640 0.60 -28.25 30.14
CA GLU A 640 0.28 -28.96 31.39
C GLU A 640 -1.20 -29.34 31.47
N GLN A 641 -2.09 -28.53 30.90
CA GLN A 641 -3.52 -28.84 30.80
C GLN A 641 -3.85 -29.91 29.74
N GLY A 642 -2.85 -30.45 29.03
CA GLY A 642 -2.98 -31.59 28.13
C GLY A 642 -3.29 -31.24 26.67
N LEU A 643 -3.07 -29.99 26.24
CA LEU A 643 -3.12 -29.63 24.82
C LEU A 643 -1.77 -29.92 24.14
N SER A 644 -1.84 -30.47 22.93
CA SER A 644 -0.62 -30.83 22.19
C SER A 644 0.12 -29.58 21.69
N GLU A 645 1.45 -29.67 21.66
CA GLU A 645 2.32 -28.63 21.11
C GLU A 645 2.00 -28.32 19.63
N ALA A 646 1.61 -29.35 18.86
CA ALA A 646 1.20 -29.20 17.47
C ALA A 646 -0.04 -28.30 17.32
N PHE A 647 -1.03 -28.47 18.21
CA PHE A 647 -2.24 -27.66 18.20
C PHE A 647 -1.96 -26.20 18.63
N LEU A 648 -1.10 -26.02 19.63
CA LEU A 648 -0.59 -24.70 20.01
C LEU A 648 0.15 -24.01 18.85
N GLY A 649 0.96 -24.76 18.11
CA GLY A 649 1.65 -24.28 16.91
C GLY A 649 0.67 -23.80 15.83
N LEU A 650 -0.40 -24.55 15.58
CA LEU A 650 -1.46 -24.18 14.65
C LEU A 650 -2.15 -22.86 15.06
N LEU A 651 -2.55 -22.73 16.33
CA LEU A 651 -3.24 -21.53 16.82
C LEU A 651 -2.31 -20.30 16.84
N ASN A 652 -1.02 -20.48 17.14
CA ASN A 652 -0.03 -19.41 17.01
C ASN A 652 0.14 -18.97 15.54
N GLY A 653 0.10 -19.91 14.59
CA GLY A 653 0.06 -19.62 13.16
C GLY A 653 -1.16 -18.80 12.75
N LEU A 654 -2.36 -19.19 13.21
CA LEU A 654 -3.59 -18.43 12.98
C LEU A 654 -3.55 -17.03 13.59
N GLY A 655 -3.00 -16.88 14.82
CA GLY A 655 -2.81 -15.57 15.45
C GLY A 655 -1.89 -14.66 14.64
N SER A 656 -0.87 -15.23 14.00
CA SER A 656 0.03 -14.48 13.11
C SER A 656 -0.68 -14.02 11.83
N ILE A 657 -1.53 -14.88 11.25
CA ILE A 657 -2.37 -14.52 10.09
C ILE A 657 -3.34 -13.39 10.45
N LEU A 658 -4.03 -13.49 11.59
CA LEU A 658 -4.92 -12.43 12.07
C LEU A 658 -4.19 -11.11 12.32
N GLY A 659 -2.94 -11.17 12.78
CA GLY A 659 -2.10 -9.98 12.89
C GLY A 659 -1.79 -9.35 11.53
N ILE A 660 -1.45 -10.15 10.53
CA ILE A 660 -1.26 -9.67 9.15
C ILE A 660 -2.57 -9.06 8.62
N ILE A 661 -3.72 -9.68 8.86
CA ILE A 661 -5.03 -9.12 8.49
C ILE A 661 -5.26 -7.76 9.16
N GLY A 662 -4.93 -7.62 10.45
CA GLY A 662 -5.00 -6.34 11.17
C GLY A 662 -4.18 -5.23 10.50
N THR A 663 -2.98 -5.55 10.02
CA THR A 663 -2.16 -4.58 9.27
C THR A 663 -2.69 -4.24 7.87
N ILE A 664 -3.45 -5.15 7.22
CA ILE A 664 -4.12 -4.87 5.94
C ILE A 664 -5.34 -3.98 6.18
N ALA A 665 -6.08 -4.22 7.27
CA ALA A 665 -7.25 -3.44 7.64
C ALA A 665 -6.89 -2.03 8.18
N TYR A 666 -5.71 -1.86 8.77
CA TYR A 666 -5.31 -0.59 9.39
C TYR A 666 -5.40 0.64 8.46
N PRO A 667 -4.77 0.67 7.27
CA PRO A 667 -4.86 1.84 6.39
C PRO A 667 -6.27 2.14 5.90
N PHE A 668 -7.11 1.10 5.76
CA PHE A 668 -8.53 1.25 5.45
C PHE A 668 -9.26 1.97 6.59
N PHE A 669 -9.07 1.56 7.84
CA PHE A 669 -9.69 2.23 8.98
C PHE A 669 -9.19 3.68 9.17
N VAL A 670 -7.88 3.93 8.98
CA VAL A 670 -7.32 5.29 9.04
C VAL A 670 -8.00 6.19 8.02
N LYS A 671 -8.24 5.66 6.82
CA LYS A 671 -8.90 6.39 5.76
C LYS A 671 -10.38 6.66 6.05
N CYS A 672 -11.13 5.63 6.46
CA CYS A 672 -12.58 5.74 6.64
C CYS A 672 -12.98 6.50 7.91
N THR A 673 -12.23 6.34 8.99
CA THR A 673 -12.62 6.84 10.32
C THR A 673 -11.65 7.88 10.89
N GLY A 674 -10.49 8.08 10.26
CA GLY A 674 -9.41 8.89 10.80
C GLY A 674 -8.52 8.13 11.78
N LEU A 675 -7.28 8.61 11.95
CA LEU A 675 -6.24 7.95 12.75
C LEU A 675 -6.65 7.73 14.22
N VAL A 676 -7.20 8.75 14.87
CA VAL A 676 -7.55 8.69 16.31
C VAL A 676 -8.65 7.64 16.58
N ARG A 677 -9.72 7.63 15.77
CA ARG A 677 -10.83 6.67 15.90
C ARG A 677 -10.41 5.24 15.54
N THR A 678 -9.49 5.09 14.60
CA THR A 678 -8.89 3.77 14.28
C THR A 678 -8.26 3.12 15.50
N GLY A 679 -7.62 3.90 16.38
CA GLY A 679 -7.07 3.39 17.63
C GLY A 679 -8.14 2.89 18.59
N ILE A 680 -9.30 3.57 18.69
CA ILE A 680 -10.44 3.10 19.49
C ILE A 680 -10.86 1.71 18.99
N ILE A 681 -10.99 1.55 17.66
CA ILE A 681 -11.34 0.26 17.05
C ILE A 681 -10.32 -0.81 17.43
N GLY A 682 -9.01 -0.50 17.32
CA GLY A 682 -7.94 -1.43 17.68
C GLY A 682 -7.98 -1.88 19.15
N PHE A 683 -7.96 -0.92 20.08
CA PHE A 683 -7.93 -1.18 21.53
C PHE A 683 -9.19 -1.90 22.03
N TRP A 684 -10.38 -1.50 21.57
CA TRP A 684 -11.62 -2.17 22.00
C TRP A 684 -11.81 -3.52 21.32
N SER A 685 -11.39 -3.69 20.06
CA SER A 685 -11.38 -5.00 19.40
C SER A 685 -10.49 -5.99 20.17
N GLU A 686 -9.29 -5.57 20.58
CA GLU A 686 -8.39 -6.40 21.39
C GLU A 686 -9.02 -6.79 22.72
N PHE A 687 -9.55 -5.80 23.46
CA PHE A 687 -10.20 -6.05 24.75
C PHE A 687 -11.38 -7.01 24.63
N SER A 688 -12.27 -6.80 23.65
CA SER A 688 -13.43 -7.66 23.41
C SER A 688 -13.04 -9.12 23.14
N MET A 689 -11.94 -9.36 22.42
CA MET A 689 -11.46 -10.74 22.17
C MET A 689 -10.83 -11.38 23.42
N ILE A 690 -10.17 -10.57 24.27
CA ILE A 690 -9.57 -11.03 25.52
C ILE A 690 -10.61 -11.34 26.62
N ILE A 691 -11.84 -10.83 26.51
CA ILE A 691 -12.94 -11.24 27.41
C ILE A 691 -13.17 -12.76 27.34
N LEU A 692 -12.93 -13.40 26.19
CA LEU A 692 -12.99 -14.87 26.08
C LEU A 692 -11.97 -15.56 27.00
N CYS A 693 -10.79 -14.98 27.17
CA CYS A 693 -9.78 -15.45 28.11
C CYS A 693 -10.26 -15.31 29.55
N LEU A 694 -11.00 -14.24 29.89
CA LEU A 694 -11.57 -14.08 31.22
C LEU A 694 -12.69 -15.09 31.48
N ILE A 695 -13.61 -15.26 30.52
CA ILE A 695 -14.69 -16.27 30.58
C ILE A 695 -14.11 -17.67 30.78
N SER A 696 -12.95 -17.96 30.16
CA SER A 696 -12.27 -19.25 30.31
C SER A 696 -12.03 -19.66 31.77
N LEU A 697 -11.82 -18.69 32.67
CA LEU A 697 -11.60 -18.94 34.10
C LEU A 697 -12.86 -19.33 34.86
N PHE A 698 -14.04 -18.99 34.35
CA PHE A 698 -15.32 -19.19 35.04
C PHE A 698 -16.10 -20.41 34.51
N VAL A 699 -15.57 -21.11 33.51
CA VAL A 699 -16.15 -22.35 32.98
C VAL A 699 -16.16 -23.44 34.06
N TYR A 700 -17.21 -24.26 34.08
CA TYR A 700 -17.39 -25.37 35.01
C TYR A 700 -16.16 -26.31 35.03
N GLY A 701 -15.72 -26.69 36.24
CA GLY A 701 -14.57 -27.60 36.44
C GLY A 701 -13.19 -26.93 36.47
N THR A 702 -13.13 -25.60 36.60
CA THR A 702 -11.89 -24.83 36.76
C THR A 702 -11.71 -24.35 38.20
N SER A 703 -10.47 -24.01 38.60
CA SER A 703 -10.14 -23.55 39.96
C SER A 703 -10.75 -22.19 40.35
N PHE A 704 -11.40 -21.47 39.42
CA PHE A 704 -12.01 -20.15 39.62
C PHE A 704 -13.53 -20.14 39.35
N GLY A 705 -14.14 -21.30 39.07
CA GLY A 705 -15.57 -21.39 38.77
C GLY A 705 -16.47 -21.19 40.01
N PRO A 706 -17.65 -20.54 39.87
CA PRO A 706 -18.55 -20.23 41.00
C PRO A 706 -19.16 -21.47 41.69
N PHE A 707 -19.01 -22.66 41.12
CA PHE A 707 -19.57 -23.92 41.62
C PHE A 707 -18.54 -24.84 42.29
N GLN A 708 -17.34 -24.33 42.61
CA GLN A 708 -16.27 -25.11 43.26
C GLN A 708 -16.71 -25.67 44.64
N HIS A 709 -17.62 -24.99 45.35
CA HIS A 709 -18.16 -25.45 46.62
C HIS A 709 -19.26 -26.51 46.51
N LEU A 710 -19.83 -26.75 45.31
CA LEU A 710 -20.86 -27.78 45.08
C LEU A 710 -20.27 -29.15 44.72
N THR A 711 -18.95 -29.24 44.54
CA THR A 711 -18.22 -30.46 44.15
C THR A 711 -17.36 -31.04 45.29
N ILE A 712 -17.84 -30.93 46.54
CA ILE A 712 -17.28 -31.72 47.67
C ILE A 712 -17.67 -33.21 47.58
N GLY A 713 -18.43 -33.63 46.56
CA GLY A 713 -18.91 -35.02 46.46
C GLY A 713 -18.94 -35.60 45.06
N SER A 714 -17.82 -35.67 44.34
CA SER A 714 -17.53 -36.73 43.33
C SER A 714 -16.37 -36.35 42.40
N CYS A 715 -15.15 -36.79 42.74
CA CYS A 715 -14.11 -37.29 41.80
C CYS A 715 -12.78 -37.41 42.56
N GLN A 716 -12.61 -38.52 43.29
CA GLN A 716 -11.29 -39.01 43.69
C GLN A 716 -11.00 -40.24 42.82
N TYR A 717 -10.11 -40.11 41.84
CA TYR A 717 -9.45 -41.26 41.23
C TYR A 717 -8.06 -41.38 41.88
N TYR A 718 -7.76 -42.57 42.36
CA TYR A 718 -6.47 -42.91 42.97
C TYR A 718 -5.66 -43.72 41.95
N GLU A 719 -4.41 -43.32 41.72
CA GLU A 719 -3.47 -44.10 40.91
C GLU A 719 -2.85 -45.19 41.81
N ILE A 720 -2.95 -46.47 41.40
CA ILE A 720 -2.31 -47.58 42.13
C ILE A 720 -0.85 -47.66 41.69
N LEU A 721 0.05 -47.06 42.47
CA LEU A 721 1.46 -47.40 42.40
C LEU A 721 1.64 -48.80 43.00
N THR A 722 2.02 -49.76 42.16
CA THR A 722 2.30 -51.15 42.52
C THR A 722 3.16 -51.24 43.77
N LYS A 723 2.77 -52.13 44.69
CA LYS A 723 3.59 -52.44 45.85
C LYS A 723 4.08 -53.88 45.84
N ASN A 724 5.40 -54.01 45.83
CA ASN A 724 6.03 -55.08 46.58
C ASN A 724 5.67 -54.87 48.07
N ASN A 725 4.95 -55.83 48.63
CA ASN A 725 4.64 -56.07 50.04
C ASN A 725 4.22 -54.86 50.92
N SER A 726 2.90 -54.78 51.17
CA SER A 726 2.23 -54.23 52.37
C SER A 726 2.44 -52.74 52.76
N THR A 727 1.87 -51.80 51.98
CA THR A 727 1.40 -50.42 52.30
C THR A 727 1.06 -49.67 50.99
N THR A 728 -0.21 -49.62 50.63
CA THR A 728 -0.69 -48.85 49.46
C THR A 728 -0.68 -47.36 49.82
N THR A 729 0.18 -46.56 49.20
CA THR A 729 0.13 -45.09 49.30
C THR A 729 -0.80 -44.54 48.23
N LEU A 730 -1.95 -44.00 48.65
CA LEU A 730 -2.94 -43.34 47.82
C LEU A 730 -2.56 -41.85 47.66
N ILE A 731 -2.16 -41.43 46.47
CA ILE A 731 -1.95 -40.01 46.17
C ILE A 731 -3.25 -39.49 45.52
N PRO A 732 -3.89 -38.44 46.06
CA PRO A 732 -5.07 -37.84 45.43
C PRO A 732 -4.65 -37.11 44.15
N TYR A 733 -5.13 -37.56 42.98
CA TYR A 733 -5.03 -36.80 41.74
C TYR A 733 -6.28 -35.94 41.57
N GLN A 734 -6.12 -34.63 41.67
CA GLN A 734 -7.22 -33.67 41.59
C GLN A 734 -7.56 -33.40 40.11
N CYS A 735 -8.68 -33.92 39.64
CA CYS A 735 -9.14 -33.78 38.26
C CYS A 735 -9.84 -32.42 38.08
N SER A 736 -9.26 -31.51 37.30
CA SER A 736 -9.84 -30.18 37.01
C SER A 736 -9.56 -29.76 35.56
N ASN A 737 -9.72 -30.66 34.59
CA ASN A 737 -9.37 -30.36 33.18
C ASN A 737 -10.62 -30.16 32.33
N SER A 738 -11.22 -28.96 32.38
CA SER A 738 -12.18 -28.55 31.35
C SER A 738 -11.41 -28.19 30.07
N LYS A 739 -11.33 -29.12 29.10
CA LYS A 739 -10.74 -28.85 27.77
C LYS A 739 -11.33 -27.60 27.10
N LEU A 740 -12.59 -27.27 27.43
CA LEU A 740 -13.29 -26.07 26.96
C LEU A 740 -12.67 -24.78 27.52
N SER A 741 -12.26 -24.75 28.80
CA SER A 741 -11.59 -23.59 29.41
C SER A 741 -10.31 -23.25 28.64
N VAL A 742 -9.44 -24.24 28.47
CA VAL A 742 -8.15 -24.00 27.80
C VAL A 742 -8.35 -23.66 26.32
N LEU A 743 -9.34 -24.24 25.65
CA LEU A 743 -9.68 -23.88 24.27
C LEU A 743 -10.14 -22.41 24.16
N LEU A 744 -11.02 -21.94 25.04
CA LEU A 744 -11.47 -20.54 25.07
C LEU A 744 -10.32 -19.57 25.34
N LEU A 745 -9.41 -19.92 26.25
CA LEU A 745 -8.19 -19.15 26.54
C LEU A 745 -7.35 -18.97 25.27
N VAL A 746 -7.03 -20.07 24.56
CA VAL A 746 -6.15 -19.99 23.40
C VAL A 746 -6.83 -19.35 22.18
N ILE A 747 -8.15 -19.53 22.02
CA ILE A 747 -8.94 -18.81 20.99
C ILE A 747 -8.92 -17.31 21.25
N GLY A 748 -9.14 -16.86 22.49
CA GLY A 748 -9.06 -15.44 22.84
C GLY A 748 -7.68 -14.82 22.56
N ILE A 749 -6.61 -15.55 22.89
CA ILE A 749 -5.22 -15.15 22.57
C ILE A 749 -4.96 -15.07 21.06
N THR A 750 -5.62 -15.92 20.28
CA THR A 750 -5.48 -15.95 18.82
C THR A 750 -6.22 -14.77 18.19
N LEU A 751 -7.48 -14.54 18.59
CA LEU A 751 -8.34 -13.51 18.02
C LEU A 751 -7.90 -12.08 18.37
N ASN A 752 -7.33 -11.87 19.57
CA ASN A 752 -6.92 -10.53 20.01
C ASN A 752 -5.84 -9.89 19.13
N ARG A 753 -5.11 -10.68 18.33
CA ARG A 753 -4.01 -10.20 17.47
C ARG A 753 -4.47 -9.21 16.42
N PHE A 754 -5.71 -9.33 15.94
CA PHE A 754 -6.27 -8.38 15.00
C PHE A 754 -6.32 -6.96 15.58
N GLY A 755 -6.89 -6.80 16.77
CA GLY A 755 -7.00 -5.49 17.45
C GLY A 755 -5.64 -4.94 17.89
N LEU A 756 -4.78 -5.80 18.45
CA LEU A 756 -3.44 -5.43 18.92
C LEU A 756 -2.60 -4.73 17.85
N TRP A 757 -2.56 -5.29 16.63
CA TRP A 757 -1.73 -4.71 15.56
C TRP A 757 -2.31 -3.41 14.99
N ILE A 758 -3.63 -3.21 15.05
CA ILE A 758 -4.26 -1.93 14.71
C ILE A 758 -3.93 -0.87 15.77
N ALA A 759 -3.99 -1.23 17.05
CA ALA A 759 -3.64 -0.34 18.16
C ALA A 759 -2.15 0.07 18.10
N ASP A 760 -1.23 -0.88 17.92
CA ASP A 760 0.21 -0.63 17.77
C ASP A 760 0.51 0.31 16.61
N LEU A 761 -0.04 0.04 15.41
CA LEU A 761 0.17 0.89 14.24
C LEU A 761 -0.38 2.31 14.47
N THR A 762 -1.55 2.43 15.11
CA THR A 762 -2.15 3.73 15.42
C THR A 762 -1.27 4.56 16.32
N VAL A 763 -0.83 4.01 17.46
CA VAL A 763 0.02 4.74 18.41
C VAL A 763 1.38 5.06 17.77
N ASN A 764 1.93 4.14 16.99
CA ASN A 764 3.18 4.39 16.26
C ASN A 764 3.06 5.56 15.29
N GLN A 765 1.97 5.66 14.54
CA GLN A 765 1.73 6.77 13.62
C GLN A 765 1.40 8.08 14.35
N LEU A 766 0.65 8.04 15.45
CA LEU A 766 0.41 9.22 16.28
C LEU A 766 1.72 9.83 16.79
N GLN A 767 2.67 9.00 17.22
CA GLN A 767 4.00 9.46 17.60
C GLN A 767 4.78 10.04 16.41
N GLN A 768 4.69 9.45 15.22
CA GLN A 768 5.35 9.97 14.03
C GLN A 768 4.82 11.35 13.61
N GLU A 769 3.50 11.56 13.68
CA GLU A 769 2.86 12.81 13.26
C GLU A 769 3.00 13.93 14.30
N ARG A 770 2.91 13.61 15.59
CA ARG A 770 2.82 14.63 16.66
C ARG A 770 4.12 14.88 17.42
N VAL A 771 5.17 14.07 17.21
CA VAL A 771 6.48 14.30 17.82
C VAL A 771 7.34 15.18 16.89
N PRO A 772 7.84 16.34 17.36
CA PRO A 772 8.72 17.21 16.58
C PRO A 772 9.99 16.49 16.14
N GLU A 773 10.45 16.78 14.92
CA GLU A 773 11.62 16.13 14.29
C GLU A 773 12.87 16.11 15.18
N LYS A 774 13.13 17.20 15.90
CA LYS A 774 14.29 17.37 16.79
C LYS A 774 14.39 16.38 17.96
N ILE A 775 13.29 15.70 18.33
CA ILE A 775 13.23 14.78 19.48
C ILE A 775 12.61 13.42 19.13
N ARG A 776 12.47 13.08 17.84
CA ARG A 776 11.83 11.83 17.40
C ARG A 776 12.58 10.60 17.91
N GLY A 777 13.92 10.63 17.84
CA GLY A 777 14.78 9.57 18.33
C GLY A 777 14.64 9.39 19.84
N ARG A 778 14.76 10.47 20.62
CA ARG A 778 14.64 10.46 22.08
C ARG A 778 13.30 9.88 22.53
N ILE A 779 12.19 10.38 21.99
CA ILE A 779 10.84 9.89 22.34
C ILE A 779 10.64 8.44 21.88
N GLY A 780 11.14 8.06 20.70
CA GLY A 780 11.13 6.67 20.24
C GLY A 780 11.88 5.73 21.18
N GLY A 781 13.06 6.15 21.65
CA GLY A 781 13.85 5.43 22.65
C GLY A 781 13.13 5.31 24.00
N THR A 782 12.53 6.39 24.50
CA THR A 782 11.77 6.40 25.75
C THR A 782 10.52 5.50 25.66
N GLN A 783 9.80 5.48 24.53
CA GLN A 783 8.70 4.55 24.33
C GLN A 783 9.17 3.09 24.41
N HIS A 784 10.31 2.76 23.82
CA HIS A 784 10.88 1.41 23.94
C HIS A 784 11.24 1.05 25.38
N SER A 785 11.87 1.97 26.13
CA SER A 785 12.12 1.79 27.57
C SER A 785 10.82 1.55 28.34
N LEU A 786 9.76 2.30 28.05
CA LEU A 786 8.45 2.17 28.71
C LEU A 786 7.80 0.81 28.42
N ASN A 787 7.81 0.36 27.17
CA ASN A 787 7.31 -0.98 26.79
C ASN A 787 8.07 -2.10 27.52
N GLN A 788 9.40 -2.01 27.58
CA GLN A 788 10.24 -3.01 28.25
C GLN A 788 10.06 -2.99 29.77
N PHE A 789 9.78 -1.83 30.37
CA PHE A 789 9.46 -1.74 31.79
C PHE A 789 8.19 -2.53 32.15
N PHE A 790 7.11 -2.37 31.37
CA PHE A 790 5.86 -3.11 31.59
C PHE A 790 6.00 -4.61 31.27
N ASP A 791 6.81 -4.98 30.27
CA ASP A 791 7.15 -6.39 30.01
C ASP A 791 7.94 -7.02 31.18
N LEU A 792 8.88 -6.27 31.77
CA LEU A 792 9.63 -6.73 32.95
C LEU A 792 8.72 -6.87 34.17
N LEU A 793 7.79 -5.93 34.39
CA LEU A 793 6.83 -5.98 35.51
C LEU A 793 5.98 -7.25 35.45
N ARG A 794 5.56 -7.66 34.25
CA ARG A 794 4.88 -8.96 34.04
C ARG A 794 5.71 -10.14 34.53
N TYR A 795 7.01 -10.20 34.21
CA TYR A 795 7.88 -11.27 34.71
C TYR A 795 8.04 -11.25 36.23
N VAL A 796 8.13 -10.06 36.84
CA VAL A 796 8.17 -9.91 38.30
C VAL A 796 6.90 -10.48 38.94
N LEU A 797 5.72 -10.21 38.38
CA LEU A 797 4.46 -10.78 38.87
C LEU A 797 4.46 -12.31 38.82
N ILE A 798 4.99 -12.92 37.75
CA ILE A 798 5.12 -14.37 37.61
C ILE A 798 6.02 -14.97 38.69
N ILE A 799 7.10 -14.28 39.08
CA ILE A 799 7.99 -14.73 40.16
C ILE A 799 7.26 -14.75 41.51
N PHE A 800 6.40 -13.75 41.79
CA PHE A 800 5.63 -13.67 43.03
C PHE A 800 4.46 -14.68 43.08
N LEU A 801 3.87 -15.02 41.94
CA LEU A 801 2.78 -16.00 41.82
C LEU A 801 3.19 -17.15 40.88
N PRO A 802 4.13 -18.02 41.29
CA PRO A 802 4.77 -18.99 40.39
C PRO A 802 3.96 -20.28 40.20
N ARG A 803 2.91 -20.51 41.01
CA ARG A 803 2.16 -21.77 40.96
C ARG A 803 1.15 -21.76 39.81
N MET A 804 1.00 -22.89 39.12
CA MET A 804 0.10 -23.01 37.96
C MET A 804 -1.38 -22.82 38.34
N GLN A 805 -1.77 -23.17 39.57
CA GLN A 805 -3.12 -22.90 40.10
C GLN A 805 -3.40 -21.39 40.24
N GLN A 806 -2.35 -20.57 40.32
CA GLN A 806 -2.43 -19.11 40.42
C GLN A 806 -2.45 -18.43 39.04
N PHE A 807 -2.34 -19.19 37.93
CA PHE A 807 -2.31 -18.64 36.58
C PHE A 807 -3.53 -17.77 36.24
N GLY A 808 -4.70 -18.10 36.80
CA GLY A 808 -5.90 -17.27 36.64
C GLY A 808 -5.75 -15.83 37.14
N TYR A 809 -4.92 -15.58 38.17
CA TYR A 809 -4.62 -14.21 38.61
C TYR A 809 -3.81 -13.43 37.57
N HIS A 810 -2.88 -14.09 36.86
CA HIS A 810 -2.13 -13.47 35.77
C HIS A 810 -3.03 -13.13 34.58
N VAL A 811 -4.00 -13.99 34.27
CA VAL A 811 -5.04 -13.72 33.26
C VAL A 811 -5.87 -12.50 33.65
N CYS A 812 -6.36 -12.42 34.89
CA CYS A 812 -7.14 -11.27 35.38
C CYS A 812 -6.33 -9.96 35.33
N LEU A 813 -5.07 -9.98 35.77
CA LEU A 813 -4.18 -8.81 35.72
C LEU A 813 -3.92 -8.35 34.27
N SER A 814 -3.77 -9.30 33.34
CA SER A 814 -3.61 -9.00 31.92
C SER A 814 -4.86 -8.36 31.32
N VAL A 815 -6.05 -8.91 31.62
CA VAL A 815 -7.32 -8.32 31.15
C VAL A 815 -7.53 -6.93 31.74
N LEU A 816 -7.22 -6.73 33.02
CA LEU A 816 -7.27 -5.42 33.67
C LEU A 816 -6.32 -4.43 32.99
N SER A 817 -5.09 -4.85 32.68
CA SER A 817 -4.11 -4.00 31.99
C SER A 817 -4.60 -3.56 30.61
N VAL A 818 -5.13 -4.49 29.81
CA VAL A 818 -5.69 -4.19 28.48
C VAL A 818 -6.92 -3.28 28.60
N PHE A 819 -7.80 -3.52 29.58
CA PHE A 819 -8.94 -2.64 29.84
C PHE A 819 -8.50 -1.22 30.19
N THR A 820 -7.53 -1.08 31.10
CA THR A 820 -6.96 0.21 31.48
C THR A 820 -6.31 0.90 30.29
N ALA A 821 -5.59 0.17 29.42
CA ALA A 821 -5.03 0.70 28.19
C ALA A 821 -6.09 1.29 27.26
N SER A 822 -7.17 0.52 27.02
CA SER A 822 -8.31 0.95 26.19
C SER A 822 -9.04 2.16 26.78
N LEU A 823 -9.20 2.21 28.10
CA LEU A 823 -9.82 3.33 28.80
C LEU A 823 -8.96 4.60 28.71
N ILE A 824 -7.66 4.51 29.00
CA ILE A 824 -6.74 5.65 28.90
C ILE A 824 -6.73 6.21 27.47
N TYR A 825 -6.67 5.34 26.45
CA TYR A 825 -6.69 5.77 25.05
C TYR A 825 -8.02 6.44 24.70
N THR A 826 -9.14 5.91 25.18
CA THR A 826 -10.48 6.47 24.94
C THR A 826 -10.64 7.83 25.61
N ILE A 827 -10.22 7.98 26.87
CA ILE A 827 -10.24 9.27 27.60
C ILE A 827 -9.42 10.32 26.85
N TRP A 828 -8.20 9.95 26.44
CA TRP A 828 -7.35 10.82 25.64
C TRP A 828 -8.00 11.20 24.31
N SER A 829 -8.60 10.23 23.61
CA SER A 829 -9.29 10.46 22.34
C SER A 829 -10.45 11.45 22.49
N CYS A 830 -11.24 11.35 23.57
CA CYS A 830 -12.33 12.28 23.85
C CYS A 830 -11.80 13.70 24.12
N SER A 831 -10.71 13.83 24.89
CA SER A 831 -10.07 15.13 25.14
C SER A 831 -9.42 15.76 23.90
N SER A 832 -9.01 14.92 22.93
CA SER A 832 -8.49 15.39 21.65
C SER A 832 -9.59 15.81 20.67
N ALA A 833 -10.84 15.39 20.89
CA ALA A 833 -11.99 15.69 20.04
C ALA A 833 -12.59 17.09 20.27
N SER A 834 -12.39 17.71 21.44
CA SER A 834 -12.84 19.09 21.72
C SER A 834 -12.05 20.17 20.99
N HIS A 835 -10.91 19.84 20.37
CA HIS A 835 -10.16 20.71 19.46
C HIS A 835 -10.46 20.45 17.97
N LEU A 836 -11.50 19.65 17.67
CA LEU A 836 -11.94 19.29 16.32
C LEU A 836 -13.31 19.90 15.93
N VAL A 837 -13.74 20.97 16.61
CA VAL A 837 -14.61 21.95 15.95
C VAL A 837 -13.68 22.69 14.98
N PRO A 838 -13.98 22.74 13.67
CA PRO A 838 -13.19 23.60 12.78
C PRO A 838 -13.25 25.02 13.35
N PRO A 839 -12.14 25.77 13.45
CA PRO A 839 -12.28 27.21 13.46
C PRO A 839 -13.15 27.55 12.25
N ALA A 840 -14.20 28.33 12.46
CA ALA A 840 -14.84 29.01 11.34
C ALA A 840 -13.72 29.59 10.49
N ALA A 841 -13.73 29.27 9.19
CA ALA A 841 -12.75 29.64 8.19
C ALA A 841 -11.79 30.75 8.64
N ASP A 842 -10.53 30.41 8.85
CA ASP A 842 -9.46 31.40 8.76
C ASP A 842 -9.51 31.93 7.33
N ILE A 843 -10.28 33.00 7.16
CA ILE A 843 -10.20 33.91 6.03
C ILE A 843 -8.75 34.35 6.00
N GLU A 844 -7.99 33.89 5.00
CA GLU A 844 -6.74 34.52 4.63
C GLU A 844 -7.02 36.01 4.43
N MET A 845 -6.64 36.83 5.41
CA MET A 845 -6.47 38.26 5.25
C MET A 845 -5.34 38.46 4.25
N THR A 846 -5.69 38.42 2.98
CA THR A 846 -4.87 39.01 1.91
C THR A 846 -4.79 40.52 2.18
N GLU A 847 -3.59 41.10 2.04
CA GLU A 847 -3.30 42.53 2.25
C GLU A 847 -4.16 43.48 1.39
N THR A 848 -4.98 42.95 0.48
CA THR A 848 -6.00 43.67 -0.29
C THR A 848 -7.30 43.99 0.47
N ASN A 849 -7.51 43.51 1.70
CA ASN A 849 -8.73 43.78 2.48
C ASN A 849 -8.57 44.81 3.62
N VAL A 850 -7.40 45.42 3.78
CA VAL A 850 -7.17 46.50 4.76
C VAL A 850 -7.81 47.81 4.29
N ASP A 851 -7.88 48.07 2.98
CA ASP A 851 -8.50 49.28 2.42
C ASP A 851 -10.03 49.21 2.29
N LEU A 852 -10.62 48.01 2.30
CA LEU A 852 -12.08 47.83 2.26
C LEU A 852 -12.72 47.79 3.66
N ALA A 853 -11.97 47.39 4.70
CA ALA A 853 -12.42 47.46 6.08
C ALA A 853 -12.41 48.91 6.63
N GLN A 854 -11.45 49.75 6.18
CA GLN A 854 -11.43 51.18 6.55
C GLN A 854 -12.47 52.04 5.82
N HIS A 855 -13.05 51.56 4.72
CA HIS A 855 -14.13 52.28 4.02
C HIS A 855 -15.54 51.97 4.56
N TYR A 856 -15.71 50.88 5.33
CA TYR A 856 -16.99 50.51 5.95
C TYR A 856 -17.15 50.95 7.42
N GLU A 857 -16.06 51.20 8.15
CA GLU A 857 -16.14 51.79 9.51
C GLU A 857 -16.40 53.31 9.52
N VAL A 858 -16.18 54.01 8.39
CA VAL A 858 -16.44 55.46 8.27
C VAL A 858 -17.92 55.77 7.95
N GLN A 859 -18.73 54.79 7.53
CA GLN A 859 -20.16 54.99 7.21
C GLN A 859 -21.14 54.51 8.29
N LEU A 860 -20.67 53.88 9.37
CA LEU A 860 -21.52 53.39 10.47
C LEU A 860 -21.37 54.17 11.79
N GLY A 861 -20.50 55.20 11.83
CA GLY A 861 -20.30 56.09 12.97
C GLY A 861 -21.15 57.37 12.98
N GLU A 862 -22.01 57.61 11.99
CA GLU A 862 -22.78 58.88 11.86
C GLU A 862 -24.31 58.74 12.00
N LYS A 863 -24.83 57.62 12.52
CA LYS A 863 -26.29 57.47 12.73
C LYS A 863 -26.65 56.69 13.99
N LEU A 864 -26.20 57.13 15.17
CA LEU A 864 -26.80 56.73 16.44
C LEU A 864 -26.65 57.87 17.47
N ASP A 865 -27.31 58.99 17.17
CA ASP A 865 -27.83 59.93 18.18
C ASP A 865 -29.23 60.25 17.69
N TYR A 866 -30.27 59.68 18.32
CA TYR A 866 -31.58 60.31 18.57
C TYR A 866 -32.63 59.29 19.09
N VAL A 867 -33.29 59.71 20.17
CA VAL A 867 -34.60 59.28 20.71
C VAL A 867 -34.60 58.10 21.70
N ASP A 868 -34.51 58.51 22.96
CA ASP A 868 -35.20 57.93 24.11
C ASP A 868 -36.73 58.14 24.02
N GLU A 869 -37.45 57.35 24.81
CA GLU A 869 -38.85 57.49 25.24
C GLU A 869 -40.01 56.88 24.42
N ASP A 870 -40.90 56.30 25.23
CA ASP A 870 -42.31 55.99 25.04
C ASP A 870 -42.78 54.62 24.49
N ASP A 871 -43.04 53.76 25.48
CA ASP A 871 -44.40 53.37 25.89
C ASP A 871 -45.26 52.44 25.01
N ASN A 872 -45.81 51.44 25.71
CA ASN A 872 -47.10 50.79 25.50
C ASN A 872 -47.35 49.81 24.33
N LYS A 873 -47.64 48.57 24.79
CA LYS A 873 -48.82 47.74 24.49
C LYS A 873 -48.78 46.70 23.34
N ILE A 874 -49.01 45.47 23.83
CA ILE A 874 -49.60 44.26 23.24
C ILE A 874 -48.61 43.29 22.58
#